data_AF-A0A0L0NJY7-F1
#
_entry.id   AF-A0A0L0NJY7-F1
#
_cell.length_a   1.000
_cell.length_b   1.000
_cell.length_c   1.000
_cell.angle_alpha   90.00
_cell.angle_beta   90.00
_cell.angle_gamma   90.00
#
_symmetry.space_group_name_H-M   'P 1'
#
loop_
_entity.id
_entity.type
_entity.pdbx_description
1 polymer ?
#
loop_
_entity_poly.entity_id
_entity_poly.type
_entity_poly.pdbx_seq_one_letter_code
_entity_poly.pdbx_strand_id
1 'polypeptide(L)'
;MKWATKLLALAVASPLASAAEVTTTTTTPKPDQDGKFWIYGDGLSAAFIPYGASISNLMFKDQYGVERDLVGGFDNASYYTMDKQHPHFGGVPGRYANRIKNSSFEIDGHTYKVLANENPTKANPAGLDTLHGGPDGWDWRNFTVVAHTNSSVTFSIVDPDGKEGFPGEVVSVITYALTGRDWDISMVAVATTKKTPIMLSSHTYWNLDGFANNETNTALNHSLHMPYGGQRIAVDDILIPTGEILSNARGSVNDFWSKPRQIGAALQDPALKGNCGFNCTGYDNCYTVNRGALGNFDWRKEGPVATLSSPWLGIQLDVFTDQDAFQVYSCHGQNGSMALKKTQGVTNNGSGAAFPRTIPKYGCVVLEVEDYIDGINHPEWMRNQVFGPSDGPYVLQAKYRFSLTSEHDKKKKGSCPSRRELPHKRCGTGLRRARKPGKSMEDDRAQVDLGIAADIEESQMAHAAQSEHASSEDPTTAAKQPKKRFVGRRAAAEAAAQRGTASTNGESGAVQAAKPRRPPRLLNRVPKEILDNPNLKEAIALLPANYSFEIPKTIHRIRTSGAKKVALQMPEGLLLFATTISDILTQFCPGIETLIMGDVTYGACCIDDYTARAMGCDLLVHYAHSCLIPVDVTKIKTLYVFVDISIDADHLLASLERSFASGKTVAVVGTIQFNATIHGVRDALEAAGFRVLVPQIAPLSKGEILGCTSPRLRDEDGVDLILYLGDGRFHLESIMIHNPSVPAYRYDPYSRKLTREAYAHDEMQSLRRTAIRGARTARRWGLILGSLGRQGNPHTMALIERRLAERGIPFVNLLLSEIFPGKLAMMSDVECWVQVACPRLSIDWGYAFPRPLLTPYEALVALGERQDWDKEGGVYPMDYYGKEGLGRTRPPVDEGAG
;
A
#
# COMPACT_ATOMS: atom_id res chain seq x y z
N MET A 1 -0.89 13.10 2.75
CA MET A 1 -2.30 12.92 2.32
C MET A 1 -2.59 11.73 1.39
N LYS A 2 -1.64 11.15 0.62
CA LYS A 2 -1.96 10.02 -0.32
C LYS A 2 -1.97 8.59 0.27
N TRP A 3 -1.91 8.44 1.59
CA TRP A 3 -1.93 7.13 2.27
C TRP A 3 -3.26 6.86 3.01
N ALA A 4 -4.14 7.86 3.05
CA ALA A 4 -5.40 7.87 3.77
C ALA A 4 -6.41 6.83 3.24
N THR A 5 -6.86 7.01 2.01
CA THR A 5 -8.04 6.32 1.48
C THR A 5 -7.83 4.82 1.21
N LYS A 6 -6.57 4.37 1.05
CA LYS A 6 -6.24 2.96 0.76
C LYS A 6 -6.64 1.99 1.87
N LEU A 7 -6.61 2.43 3.11
CA LEU A 7 -6.77 1.56 4.27
C LEU A 7 -8.22 1.29 4.66
N LEU A 8 -9.17 2.09 4.16
CA LEU A 8 -10.60 1.84 4.39
C LEU A 8 -11.15 0.72 3.49
N ALA A 9 -10.70 0.67 2.22
CA ALA A 9 -11.08 -0.40 1.29
C ALA A 9 -10.51 -1.77 1.69
N LEU A 10 -9.34 -1.79 2.35
CA LEU A 10 -8.69 -3.01 2.86
C LEU A 10 -9.29 -3.54 4.17
N ALA A 11 -10.08 -2.74 4.90
CA ALA A 11 -10.77 -3.18 6.12
C ALA A 11 -12.15 -3.83 5.86
N VAL A 12 -12.69 -3.71 4.63
CA VAL A 12 -13.99 -4.30 4.22
C VAL A 12 -13.84 -5.36 3.12
N ALA A 13 -12.63 -5.53 2.58
CA ALA A 13 -12.31 -6.57 1.60
C ALA A 13 -12.18 -7.97 2.25
N SER A 14 -13.32 -8.58 2.57
CA SER A 14 -13.40 -10.05 2.71
C SER A 14 -12.85 -10.71 1.43
N PRO A 15 -12.14 -11.85 1.52
CA PRO A 15 -11.71 -12.56 0.34
C PRO A 15 -12.94 -13.10 -0.39
N LEU A 16 -13.23 -12.57 -1.58
CA LEU A 16 -14.12 -13.23 -2.53
C LEU A 16 -13.46 -14.52 -3.00
N ALA A 17 -13.74 -15.59 -2.25
CA ALA A 17 -13.52 -16.95 -2.71
C ALA A 17 -14.24 -17.16 -4.04
N SER A 18 -13.65 -17.98 -4.91
CA SER A 18 -14.27 -18.40 -6.16
C SER A 18 -15.67 -18.93 -5.89
N ALA A 19 -16.67 -18.41 -6.61
CA ALA A 19 -18.02 -18.97 -6.62
C ALA A 19 -18.03 -20.32 -7.34
N ALA A 20 -17.61 -21.37 -6.63
CA ALA A 20 -18.31 -22.64 -6.73
C ALA A 20 -19.65 -22.47 -5.98
N GLU A 21 -20.71 -23.13 -6.43
CA GLU A 21 -22.00 -23.14 -5.74
C GLU A 21 -21.87 -23.87 -4.39
N VAL A 22 -21.49 -23.12 -3.36
CA VAL A 22 -21.61 -23.54 -1.97
C VAL A 22 -22.96 -23.05 -1.48
N THR A 23 -23.90 -23.99 -1.32
CA THR A 23 -25.22 -23.76 -0.76
C THR A 23 -25.11 -22.94 0.53
N THR A 24 -25.58 -21.70 0.51
CA THR A 24 -25.36 -20.74 1.60
C THR A 24 -26.16 -21.10 2.85
N THR A 25 -25.59 -21.93 3.71
CA THR A 25 -25.93 -21.92 5.13
C THR A 25 -25.30 -20.69 5.76
N THR A 26 -26.06 -19.62 5.90
CA THR A 26 -25.65 -18.41 6.65
C THR A 26 -25.56 -18.73 8.15
N THR A 27 -24.51 -19.42 8.56
CA THR A 27 -24.16 -19.59 9.96
C THR A 27 -23.51 -18.31 10.48
N THR A 28 -24.26 -17.55 11.27
CA THR A 28 -23.70 -16.50 12.14
C THR A 28 -22.47 -17.04 12.87
N PRO A 29 -21.34 -16.32 12.95
CA PRO A 29 -20.23 -16.69 13.81
C PRO A 29 -20.73 -16.97 15.23
N LYS A 30 -20.50 -18.20 15.71
CA LYS A 30 -20.86 -18.60 17.07
C LYS A 30 -19.60 -18.87 17.87
N PRO A 31 -19.47 -18.30 19.08
CA PRO A 31 -18.39 -18.67 19.98
C PRO A 31 -18.57 -20.12 20.48
N ASP A 32 -17.54 -20.63 21.13
CA ASP A 32 -17.66 -21.82 21.98
C ASP A 32 -18.56 -21.57 23.22
N GLN A 33 -18.74 -22.63 24.02
CA GLN A 33 -19.53 -22.59 25.26
C GLN A 33 -19.04 -21.56 26.29
N ASP A 34 -17.77 -21.14 26.18
CA ASP A 34 -17.10 -20.22 27.09
C ASP A 34 -17.01 -18.80 26.50
N GLY A 35 -17.68 -18.55 25.37
CA GLY A 35 -17.81 -17.23 24.73
C GLY A 35 -16.64 -16.85 23.81
N LYS A 36 -15.81 -17.81 23.40
CA LYS A 36 -14.56 -17.57 22.67
C LYS A 36 -14.64 -17.94 21.19
N PHE A 37 -13.96 -17.15 20.37
CA PHE A 37 -13.76 -17.35 18.94
C PHE A 37 -12.33 -17.85 18.70
N TRP A 38 -12.20 -19.14 18.40
CA TRP A 38 -10.91 -19.76 18.13
C TRP A 38 -10.47 -19.58 16.67
N ILE A 39 -9.17 -19.34 16.48
CA ILE A 39 -8.49 -19.35 15.19
C ILE A 39 -7.20 -20.18 15.29
N TYR A 40 -6.78 -20.75 14.16
CA TYR A 40 -5.77 -21.79 14.09
C TYR A 40 -4.76 -21.52 12.95
N GLY A 41 -3.48 -21.70 13.27
CA GLY A 41 -2.36 -21.75 12.34
C GLY A 41 -1.54 -23.05 12.52
N ASP A 42 -0.52 -23.24 11.69
CA ASP A 42 0.36 -24.41 11.79
C ASP A 42 1.29 -24.30 13.02
N GLY A 43 0.91 -25.00 14.10
CA GLY A 43 1.65 -25.03 15.36
C GLY A 43 1.32 -23.92 16.36
N LEU A 44 0.27 -23.13 16.10
CA LEU A 44 -0.20 -22.03 16.94
C LEU A 44 -1.74 -21.96 16.89
N SER A 45 -2.41 -21.81 18.02
CA SER A 45 -3.85 -21.46 18.05
C SER A 45 -4.12 -20.36 19.07
N ALA A 46 -5.17 -19.58 18.85
CA ALA A 46 -5.51 -18.46 19.71
C ALA A 46 -7.03 -18.30 19.81
N ALA A 47 -7.49 -17.80 20.95
CA ALA A 47 -8.91 -17.60 21.23
C ALA A 47 -9.17 -16.14 21.60
N PHE A 48 -10.13 -15.51 20.93
CA PHE A 48 -10.48 -14.11 21.11
C PHE A 48 -11.92 -13.95 21.59
N ILE A 49 -12.24 -12.82 22.21
CA ILE A 49 -13.60 -12.51 22.66
C ILE A 49 -14.05 -11.12 22.18
N PRO A 50 -15.37 -10.85 22.11
CA PRO A 50 -15.88 -9.54 21.67
C PRO A 50 -15.58 -8.39 22.64
N TYR A 51 -15.51 -8.67 23.94
CA TYR A 51 -15.21 -7.65 24.95
C TYR A 51 -13.74 -7.21 24.83
N GLY A 52 -13.52 -5.91 24.66
CA GLY A 52 -12.21 -5.31 24.40
C GLY A 52 -11.52 -5.76 23.11
N ALA A 53 -12.22 -6.50 22.24
CA ALA A 53 -11.63 -7.31 21.17
C ALA A 53 -10.45 -8.19 21.67
N SER A 54 -10.56 -8.72 22.91
CA SER A 54 -9.42 -9.25 23.65
C SER A 54 -8.94 -10.62 23.19
N ILE A 55 -7.62 -10.85 23.22
CA ILE A 55 -7.05 -12.20 23.22
C ILE A 55 -7.19 -12.84 24.60
N SER A 56 -7.74 -14.06 24.65
CA SER A 56 -8.02 -14.79 25.90
C SER A 56 -7.15 -16.03 26.11
N ASN A 57 -6.67 -16.66 25.04
CA ASN A 57 -5.76 -17.80 25.05
C ASN A 57 -4.80 -17.71 23.86
N LEU A 58 -3.56 -18.18 24.02
CA LEU A 58 -2.61 -18.39 22.92
C LEU A 58 -1.81 -19.66 23.20
N MET A 59 -2.13 -20.72 22.45
CA MET A 59 -1.59 -22.07 22.64
C MET A 59 -0.41 -22.32 21.70
N PHE A 60 0.75 -22.64 22.26
CA PHE A 60 1.95 -22.99 21.51
C PHE A 60 2.63 -24.23 22.11
N LYS A 61 3.34 -25.03 21.30
CA LYS A 61 4.06 -26.21 21.78
C LYS A 61 5.50 -25.87 22.16
N ASP A 62 5.88 -26.20 23.38
CA ASP A 62 7.22 -26.00 23.91
C ASP A 62 8.27 -26.95 23.28
N GLN A 63 9.54 -26.79 23.66
CA GLN A 63 10.63 -27.64 23.18
C GLN A 63 10.51 -29.14 23.54
N TYR A 64 9.60 -29.48 24.45
CA TYR A 64 9.26 -30.85 24.85
C TYR A 64 7.99 -31.37 24.14
N GLY A 65 7.37 -30.55 23.29
CA GLY A 65 6.14 -30.87 22.56
C GLY A 65 4.85 -30.70 23.37
N VAL A 66 4.93 -30.16 24.59
CA VAL A 66 3.77 -29.91 25.45
C VAL A 66 3.14 -28.57 25.09
N GLU A 67 1.81 -28.53 25.00
CA GLU A 67 1.07 -27.32 24.67
C GLU A 67 0.94 -26.39 25.89
N ARG A 68 1.13 -25.09 25.67
CA ARG A 68 1.22 -24.05 26.69
C ARG A 68 0.41 -22.84 26.30
N ASP A 69 -0.34 -22.30 27.26
CA ASP A 69 -1.10 -21.07 27.10
C ASP A 69 -0.27 -19.87 27.59
N LEU A 70 0.22 -19.06 26.65
CA LEU A 70 1.29 -18.09 26.89
C LEU A 70 0.80 -16.71 27.38
N VAL A 71 -0.51 -16.50 27.49
CA VAL A 71 -1.11 -15.18 27.79
C VAL A 71 -2.04 -15.21 29.01
N GLY A 72 -2.11 -14.11 29.76
CA GLY A 72 -3.10 -13.91 30.84
C GLY A 72 -4.55 -13.85 30.32
N GLY A 73 -5.52 -13.78 31.22
CA GLY A 73 -6.96 -13.74 30.90
C GLY A 73 -7.77 -14.85 31.57
N PHE A 74 -9.04 -14.99 31.22
CA PHE A 74 -10.00 -15.87 31.91
C PHE A 74 -10.41 -17.11 31.11
N ASP A 75 -10.86 -18.16 31.82
CA ASP A 75 -11.41 -19.37 31.19
C ASP A 75 -12.72 -19.08 30.42
N ASN A 76 -13.56 -18.18 30.94
CA ASN A 76 -14.87 -17.83 30.36
C ASN A 76 -14.95 -16.32 30.07
N ALA A 77 -15.50 -15.96 28.90
CA ALA A 77 -15.60 -14.58 28.43
C ALA A 77 -16.49 -13.69 29.32
N SER A 78 -17.47 -14.27 30.04
CA SER A 78 -18.35 -13.50 30.92
C SER A 78 -17.60 -12.80 32.06
N TYR A 79 -16.48 -13.34 32.53
CA TYR A 79 -15.72 -12.73 33.64
C TYR A 79 -15.05 -11.41 33.25
N TYR A 80 -14.78 -11.19 31.96
CA TYR A 80 -14.22 -9.92 31.46
C TYR A 80 -15.14 -8.72 31.75
N THR A 81 -16.46 -8.92 31.86
CA THR A 81 -17.43 -7.87 32.20
C THR A 81 -17.73 -7.76 33.70
N MET A 82 -17.28 -8.72 34.51
CA MET A 82 -17.66 -8.87 35.91
C MET A 82 -16.53 -8.55 36.89
N ASP A 83 -15.30 -8.95 36.57
CA ASP A 83 -14.15 -8.79 37.47
C ASP A 83 -13.53 -7.40 37.30
N LYS A 84 -13.49 -6.61 38.38
CA LYS A 84 -12.89 -5.27 38.35
C LYS A 84 -11.35 -5.27 38.35
N GLN A 85 -10.72 -6.43 38.54
CA GLN A 85 -9.28 -6.63 38.33
C GLN A 85 -8.93 -6.97 36.87
N HIS A 86 -9.91 -7.03 35.97
CA HIS A 86 -9.72 -7.44 34.58
C HIS A 86 -8.87 -6.48 33.72
N PRO A 87 -8.91 -5.16 33.92
CA PRO A 87 -9.35 -4.19 32.91
C PRO A 87 -8.73 -4.30 31.50
N HIS A 88 -7.50 -4.80 31.35
CA HIS A 88 -6.77 -4.80 30.07
C HIS A 88 -6.29 -6.19 29.61
N PHE A 89 -6.74 -7.31 30.17
CA PHE A 89 -6.18 -8.64 29.83
C PHE A 89 -6.36 -9.02 28.34
N GLY A 90 -5.37 -8.69 27.52
CA GLY A 90 -5.35 -8.96 26.08
C GLY A 90 -6.22 -8.04 25.23
N GLY A 91 -6.82 -7.00 25.81
CA GLY A 91 -7.71 -6.06 25.13
C GLY A 91 -6.98 -5.04 24.25
N VAL A 92 -7.78 -4.23 23.53
CA VAL A 92 -7.34 -3.07 22.76
C VAL A 92 -7.67 -1.79 23.54
N PRO A 93 -6.70 -1.15 24.21
CA PRO A 93 -6.88 0.18 24.77
C PRO A 93 -7.24 1.20 23.69
N GLY A 94 -8.20 2.07 24.00
CA GLY A 94 -8.69 3.07 23.06
C GLY A 94 -9.77 3.95 23.70
N ARG A 95 -10.12 5.11 23.13
CA ARG A 95 -9.66 5.67 21.84
C ARG A 95 -8.19 6.10 21.83
N TYR A 96 -7.62 6.29 23.02
CA TYR A 96 -6.23 6.66 23.23
C TYR A 96 -5.59 5.76 24.28
N ALA A 97 -4.61 4.95 23.88
CA ALA A 97 -3.82 4.10 24.76
C ALA A 97 -2.92 4.93 25.69
N ASN A 98 -2.42 4.29 26.76
CA ASN A 98 -1.60 4.94 27.78
C ASN A 98 -2.27 6.20 28.38
N ARG A 99 -1.49 7.11 28.96
CA ARG A 99 -1.97 8.26 29.73
C ARG A 99 -2.14 9.54 28.88
N ILE A 100 -3.17 10.32 29.21
CA ILE A 100 -3.37 11.72 28.79
C ILE A 100 -3.28 12.62 30.02
N LYS A 101 -2.33 13.55 30.00
CA LYS A 101 -2.03 14.48 31.09
C LYS A 101 -3.18 15.42 31.44
N ASN A 102 -3.46 15.55 32.73
CA ASN A 102 -4.55 16.38 33.29
C ASN A 102 -5.93 16.09 32.67
N SER A 103 -6.11 14.90 32.08
CA SER A 103 -7.30 14.49 31.32
C SER A 103 -7.73 15.53 30.27
N SER A 104 -6.77 16.13 29.55
CA SER A 104 -7.03 17.13 28.52
C SER A 104 -5.98 17.18 27.43
N PHE A 105 -6.38 17.72 26.29
CA PHE A 105 -5.54 18.05 25.14
C PHE A 105 -6.14 19.24 24.38
N GLU A 106 -5.42 19.78 23.41
CA GLU A 106 -5.89 20.88 22.56
C GLU A 106 -5.94 20.46 21.09
N ILE A 107 -7.00 20.84 20.38
CA ILE A 107 -7.11 20.71 18.92
C ILE A 107 -7.54 22.06 18.36
N ASP A 108 -6.80 22.58 17.38
CA ASP A 108 -7.10 23.82 16.66
C ASP A 108 -7.43 25.04 17.58
N GLY A 109 -6.76 25.17 18.74
CA GLY A 109 -7.00 26.23 19.71
C GLY A 109 -8.13 25.96 20.72
N HIS A 110 -8.76 24.78 20.67
CA HIS A 110 -9.82 24.37 21.58
C HIS A 110 -9.35 23.29 22.54
N THR A 111 -9.38 23.57 23.85
CA THR A 111 -9.10 22.60 24.90
C THR A 111 -10.28 21.65 25.11
N TYR A 112 -10.03 20.36 25.03
CA TYR A 112 -10.98 19.30 25.35
C TYR A 112 -10.66 18.68 26.72
N LYS A 113 -11.70 18.18 27.40
CA LYS A 113 -11.59 17.48 28.68
C LYS A 113 -12.19 16.09 28.54
N VAL A 114 -11.38 15.09 28.86
CA VAL A 114 -11.75 13.67 28.88
C VAL A 114 -11.94 13.19 30.32
N LEU A 115 -12.56 12.02 30.50
CA LEU A 115 -12.85 11.48 31.82
C LEU A 115 -11.59 10.87 32.46
N ALA A 116 -11.26 11.36 33.67
CA ALA A 116 -10.17 10.84 34.47
C ALA A 116 -10.53 9.48 35.10
N ASN A 117 -9.53 8.60 35.20
CA ASN A 117 -9.63 7.29 35.86
C ASN A 117 -8.34 6.89 36.62
N GLU A 118 -7.26 7.68 36.53
CA GLU A 118 -5.99 7.39 37.20
C GLU A 118 -5.44 8.60 37.97
N ASN A 119 -4.48 8.35 38.88
CA ASN A 119 -3.84 9.34 39.74
C ASN A 119 -4.83 10.14 40.62
N PRO A 120 -5.69 9.47 41.42
CA PRO A 120 -6.67 10.14 42.27
C PRO A 120 -6.00 10.97 43.37
N THR A 121 -6.51 12.17 43.58
CA THR A 121 -6.06 13.09 44.63
C THR A 121 -7.23 13.50 45.53
N LYS A 122 -6.94 14.12 46.68
CA LYS A 122 -8.00 14.65 47.57
C LYS A 122 -8.92 15.68 46.89
N ALA A 123 -8.40 16.40 45.89
CA ALA A 123 -9.17 17.37 45.11
C ALA A 123 -9.90 16.71 43.92
N ASN A 124 -9.30 15.69 43.30
CA ASN A 124 -9.83 14.99 42.14
C ASN A 124 -9.93 13.48 42.46
N PRO A 125 -10.98 13.04 43.17
CA PRO A 125 -11.10 11.66 43.66
C PRO A 125 -11.34 10.62 42.56
N ALA A 126 -11.77 11.04 41.37
CA ALA A 126 -11.90 10.18 40.20
C ALA A 126 -10.57 9.93 39.46
N GLY A 127 -9.56 10.76 39.71
CA GLY A 127 -8.32 10.81 38.95
C GLY A 127 -7.94 12.22 38.52
N LEU A 128 -6.67 12.43 38.19
CA LEU A 128 -6.18 13.61 37.46
C LEU A 128 -6.02 13.32 35.96
N ASP A 129 -5.70 12.09 35.61
CA ASP A 129 -5.28 11.68 34.27
C ASP A 129 -6.23 10.62 33.69
N THR A 130 -6.29 10.59 32.37
CA THR A 130 -7.04 9.59 31.60
C THR A 130 -6.08 8.51 31.13
N LEU A 131 -6.22 7.30 31.64
CA LEU A 131 -5.52 6.10 31.21
C LEU A 131 -6.42 5.29 30.25
N HIS A 132 -5.85 4.82 29.14
CA HIS A 132 -6.46 3.89 28.18
C HIS A 132 -7.85 4.34 27.66
N GLY A 133 -8.05 5.65 27.51
CA GLY A 133 -9.29 6.23 26.99
C GLY A 133 -10.39 6.48 28.03
N GLY A 134 -10.13 6.23 29.31
CA GLY A 134 -11.03 6.59 30.41
C GLY A 134 -11.72 5.40 31.08
N PRO A 135 -12.67 5.65 32.00
CA PRO A 135 -13.33 4.61 32.78
C PRO A 135 -14.24 3.66 31.97
N ASP A 136 -14.64 4.03 30.74
CA ASP A 136 -15.28 3.14 29.76
C ASP A 136 -14.56 3.22 28.39
N GLY A 137 -13.23 2.99 28.45
CA GLY A 137 -12.35 2.81 27.28
C GLY A 137 -12.72 1.61 26.41
N TRP A 138 -12.04 1.43 25.28
CA TRP A 138 -12.41 0.42 24.28
C TRP A 138 -12.28 -1.01 24.80
N ASP A 139 -11.25 -1.27 25.60
CA ASP A 139 -10.99 -2.48 26.37
C ASP A 139 -12.10 -2.85 27.38
N TRP A 140 -12.94 -1.89 27.78
CA TRP A 140 -14.12 -2.07 28.63
C TRP A 140 -15.43 -2.29 27.87
N ARG A 141 -15.42 -2.41 26.54
CA ARG A 141 -16.64 -2.41 25.72
C ARG A 141 -16.73 -3.64 24.82
N ASN A 142 -17.96 -4.05 24.51
CA ASN A 142 -18.22 -5.11 23.53
C ASN A 142 -18.06 -4.57 22.10
N PHE A 143 -17.19 -5.20 21.33
CA PHE A 143 -17.13 -5.05 19.88
C PHE A 143 -18.15 -5.99 19.21
N THR A 144 -18.57 -5.66 17.99
CA THR A 144 -19.33 -6.55 17.13
C THR A 144 -18.37 -7.47 16.37
N VAL A 145 -18.61 -8.80 16.40
CA VAL A 145 -17.89 -9.73 15.52
C VAL A 145 -18.47 -9.60 14.11
N VAL A 146 -17.68 -9.11 13.16
CA VAL A 146 -18.12 -8.87 11.78
C VAL A 146 -17.65 -9.95 10.81
N ALA A 147 -16.55 -10.64 11.13
CA ALA A 147 -16.09 -11.82 10.38
C ALA A 147 -15.36 -12.81 11.30
N HIS A 148 -15.48 -14.11 11.00
CA HIS A 148 -14.73 -15.18 11.65
C HIS A 148 -14.52 -16.33 10.66
N THR A 149 -13.29 -16.83 10.59
CA THR A 149 -12.88 -18.00 9.80
C THR A 149 -11.97 -18.87 10.65
N ASN A 150 -11.56 -20.03 10.15
CA ASN A 150 -10.65 -20.92 10.88
C ASN A 150 -9.26 -20.32 11.17
N SER A 151 -8.87 -19.21 10.52
CA SER A 151 -7.54 -18.58 10.69
C SER A 151 -7.59 -17.07 10.96
N SER A 152 -8.77 -16.44 11.02
CA SER A 152 -8.90 -15.00 11.27
C SER A 152 -10.23 -14.63 11.94
N VAL A 153 -10.20 -13.58 12.76
CA VAL A 153 -11.39 -12.98 13.39
C VAL A 153 -11.29 -11.46 13.29
N THR A 154 -12.42 -10.82 12.98
CA THR A 154 -12.53 -9.36 12.84
C THR A 154 -13.64 -8.82 13.72
N PHE A 155 -13.29 -7.80 14.50
CA PHE A 155 -14.14 -7.06 15.42
C PHE A 155 -14.34 -5.63 14.91
N SER A 156 -15.50 -5.03 15.21
CA SER A 156 -15.82 -3.64 14.87
C SER A 156 -16.46 -2.92 16.06
N ILE A 157 -16.13 -1.65 16.26
CA ILE A 157 -16.76 -0.77 17.24
C ILE A 157 -17.07 0.59 16.62
N VAL A 158 -18.18 1.18 17.06
CA VAL A 158 -18.53 2.59 16.81
C VAL A 158 -18.44 3.31 18.14
N ASP A 159 -17.61 4.34 18.19
CA ASP A 159 -17.32 5.14 19.37
C ASP A 159 -17.86 6.56 19.16
N PRO A 160 -19.02 6.93 19.73
CA PRO A 160 -19.74 8.15 19.33
C PRO A 160 -19.06 9.45 19.78
N ASP A 161 -19.48 10.57 19.16
CA ASP A 161 -19.06 11.93 19.52
C ASP A 161 -19.39 12.26 20.98
N GLY A 162 -18.39 12.72 21.72
CA GLY A 162 -18.48 13.04 23.15
C GLY A 162 -18.27 11.86 24.10
N LYS A 163 -18.08 10.63 23.61
CA LYS A 163 -17.83 9.46 24.46
C LYS A 163 -16.50 9.60 25.21
N GLU A 164 -16.51 9.35 26.53
CA GLU A 164 -15.43 9.64 27.47
C GLU A 164 -14.87 11.08 27.41
N GLY A 165 -15.62 12.01 26.81
CA GLY A 165 -15.20 13.40 26.55
C GLY A 165 -14.42 13.62 25.24
N PHE A 166 -14.15 12.59 24.45
CA PHE A 166 -13.47 12.73 23.17
C PHE A 166 -14.41 13.35 22.11
N PRO A 167 -13.97 14.38 21.36
CA PRO A 167 -14.75 14.92 20.26
C PRO A 167 -14.77 13.96 19.07
N GLY A 168 -15.81 14.02 18.25
CA GLY A 168 -15.94 13.25 17.01
C GLY A 168 -16.35 11.80 17.26
N GLU A 169 -17.07 11.23 16.30
CA GLU A 169 -17.32 9.79 16.24
C GLU A 169 -16.10 9.10 15.59
N VAL A 170 -15.77 7.90 16.06
CA VAL A 170 -14.77 7.02 15.46
C VAL A 170 -15.38 5.66 15.17
N VAL A 171 -15.17 5.15 13.95
CA VAL A 171 -15.43 3.76 13.59
C VAL A 171 -14.10 3.02 13.52
N SER A 172 -14.00 1.86 14.16
CA SER A 172 -12.77 1.08 14.20
C SER A 172 -13.01 -0.40 13.90
N VAL A 173 -12.06 -1.00 13.18
CA VAL A 173 -12.02 -2.41 12.80
C VAL A 173 -10.69 -3.00 13.27
N ILE A 174 -10.77 -4.09 14.03
CA ILE A 174 -9.63 -4.83 14.60
C ILE A 174 -9.66 -6.24 14.00
N THR A 175 -8.60 -6.63 13.28
CA THR A 175 -8.45 -7.96 12.70
C THR A 175 -7.25 -8.68 13.30
N TYR A 176 -7.47 -9.92 13.73
CA TYR A 176 -6.42 -10.86 14.11
C TYR A 176 -6.39 -12.03 13.12
N ALA A 177 -5.20 -12.48 12.75
CA ALA A 177 -5.02 -13.63 11.86
C ALA A 177 -3.83 -14.49 12.27
N LEU A 178 -3.90 -15.80 12.03
CA LEU A 178 -2.78 -16.72 12.20
C LEU A 178 -2.29 -17.24 10.85
N THR A 179 -1.01 -17.02 10.55
CA THR A 179 -0.34 -17.52 9.35
C THR A 179 0.83 -18.42 9.76
N GLY A 180 0.57 -19.73 9.88
CA GLY A 180 1.55 -20.65 10.45
C GLY A 180 1.76 -20.38 11.94
N ARG A 181 2.98 -19.96 12.31
CA ARG A 181 3.37 -19.52 13.67
C ARG A 181 3.46 -17.99 13.81
N ASP A 182 3.00 -17.23 12.82
CA ASP A 182 2.87 -15.78 12.93
C ASP A 182 1.43 -15.45 13.38
N TRP A 183 1.29 -14.66 14.44
CA TRP A 183 0.06 -13.95 14.80
C TRP A 183 0.14 -12.52 14.27
N ASP A 184 -0.70 -12.19 13.29
CA ASP A 184 -0.82 -10.88 12.67
C ASP A 184 -1.97 -10.09 13.32
N ILE A 185 -1.74 -8.80 13.60
CA ILE A 185 -2.70 -7.83 14.13
C ILE A 185 -2.80 -6.65 13.15
N SER A 186 -4.01 -6.23 12.82
CA SER A 186 -4.26 -4.98 12.08
C SER A 186 -5.41 -4.22 12.73
N MET A 187 -5.15 -2.98 13.15
CA MET A 187 -6.14 -2.06 13.73
C MET A 187 -6.29 -0.86 12.80
N VAL A 188 -7.52 -0.53 12.42
CA VAL A 188 -7.83 0.59 11.52
C VAL A 188 -8.98 1.39 12.13
N ALA A 189 -8.75 2.68 12.43
CA ALA A 189 -9.73 3.56 13.07
C ALA A 189 -9.89 4.89 12.32
N VAL A 190 -11.12 5.33 12.13
CA VAL A 190 -11.50 6.48 11.29
C VAL A 190 -12.34 7.45 12.09
N ALA A 191 -11.91 8.70 12.19
CA ALA A 191 -12.74 9.78 12.70
C ALA A 191 -13.77 10.20 11.62
N THR A 192 -15.07 10.06 11.88
CA THR A 192 -16.12 10.26 10.87
C THR A 192 -16.71 11.66 10.88
N THR A 193 -16.69 12.38 12.02
CA THR A 193 -17.40 13.67 12.16
C THR A 193 -16.54 14.88 12.60
N LYS A 194 -15.50 14.69 13.43
CA LYS A 194 -14.62 15.79 13.90
C LYS A 194 -13.18 15.28 14.07
N LYS A 195 -12.20 16.19 14.15
CA LYS A 195 -10.85 15.86 14.61
C LYS A 195 -10.90 15.29 16.03
N THR A 196 -10.13 14.23 16.28
CA THR A 196 -10.07 13.51 17.55
C THR A 196 -8.71 12.85 17.72
N PRO A 197 -8.18 12.70 18.94
CA PRO A 197 -6.97 11.92 19.15
C PRO A 197 -7.28 10.42 19.01
N ILE A 198 -6.40 9.67 18.34
CA ILE A 198 -6.48 8.22 18.23
C ILE A 198 -5.07 7.63 18.42
N MET A 199 -4.94 6.72 19.38
CA MET A 199 -3.76 5.87 19.55
C MET A 199 -4.24 4.55 20.14
N LEU A 200 -3.94 3.42 19.49
CA LEU A 200 -4.38 2.10 19.95
C LEU A 200 -3.15 1.26 20.32
N SER A 201 -3.39 0.20 21.09
CA SER A 201 -2.37 -0.74 21.55
C SER A 201 -2.96 -2.16 21.63
N SER A 202 -2.09 -3.18 21.81
CA SER A 202 -2.51 -4.54 22.17
C SER A 202 -1.95 -4.88 23.54
N HIS A 203 -2.82 -4.91 24.56
CA HIS A 203 -2.42 -5.00 25.96
C HIS A 203 -2.26 -6.46 26.43
N THR A 204 -1.44 -7.23 25.70
CA THR A 204 -1.27 -8.68 25.93
C THR A 204 -0.32 -8.97 27.10
N TYR A 205 -0.81 -9.71 28.11
CA TYR A 205 -0.04 -10.12 29.29
C TYR A 205 0.69 -11.45 29.07
N TRP A 206 1.98 -11.42 28.79
CA TRP A 206 2.78 -12.59 28.43
C TRP A 206 3.40 -13.32 29.63
N ASN A 207 3.35 -14.65 29.61
CA ASN A 207 4.24 -15.54 30.34
C ASN A 207 4.57 -16.74 29.43
N LEU A 208 5.79 -16.76 28.86
CA LEU A 208 6.24 -17.78 27.90
C LEU A 208 6.48 -19.15 28.54
N ASP A 209 6.48 -19.26 29.88
CA ASP A 209 6.48 -20.53 30.61
C ASP A 209 5.04 -21.06 30.85
N GLY A 210 4.00 -20.33 30.42
CA GLY A 210 2.60 -20.66 30.68
C GLY A 210 2.27 -20.73 32.18
N PHE A 211 3.03 -20.02 33.01
CA PHE A 211 3.07 -20.13 34.47
C PHE A 211 3.41 -21.54 35.01
N ALA A 212 3.83 -22.47 34.16
CA ALA A 212 4.04 -23.88 34.48
C ALA A 212 5.47 -24.21 34.94
N ASN A 213 6.36 -23.20 35.02
CA ASN A 213 7.70 -23.34 35.56
C ASN A 213 7.62 -23.60 37.07
N ASN A 214 8.10 -24.77 37.50
CA ASN A 214 8.02 -25.22 38.89
C ASN A 214 9.06 -24.57 39.82
N GLU A 215 10.03 -23.82 39.29
CA GLU A 215 10.98 -23.02 40.06
C GLU A 215 10.45 -21.61 40.34
N THR A 216 9.62 -21.05 39.43
CA THR A 216 9.05 -19.70 39.59
C THR A 216 7.80 -19.48 38.73
N ASN A 217 6.78 -18.81 39.27
CA ASN A 217 5.61 -18.34 38.53
C ASN A 217 5.75 -16.88 38.03
N THR A 218 6.98 -16.36 37.92
CA THR A 218 7.29 -15.00 37.45
C THR A 218 7.87 -15.00 36.04
N ALA A 219 7.72 -13.90 35.31
CA ALA A 219 8.37 -13.67 34.01
C ALA A 219 9.80 -13.09 34.14
N LEU A 220 10.34 -13.00 35.36
CA LEU A 220 11.63 -12.33 35.65
C LEU A 220 12.84 -13.05 35.03
N ASN A 221 12.73 -14.35 34.81
CA ASN A 221 13.72 -15.19 34.14
C ASN A 221 13.70 -15.05 32.60
N HIS A 222 12.67 -14.43 32.02
CA HIS A 222 12.55 -14.21 30.58
C HIS A 222 13.55 -13.16 30.13
N SER A 223 14.16 -13.37 28.97
CA SER A 223 15.10 -12.44 28.35
C SER A 223 14.40 -11.56 27.32
N LEU A 224 14.53 -10.24 27.47
CA LEU A 224 14.04 -9.22 26.55
C LEU A 224 15.23 -8.62 25.77
N HIS A 225 15.04 -8.39 24.47
CA HIS A 225 15.97 -7.64 23.62
C HIS A 225 15.17 -6.68 22.74
N MET A 226 15.53 -5.40 22.68
CA MET A 226 14.84 -4.37 21.90
C MET A 226 15.86 -3.60 21.06
N PRO A 227 16.33 -4.12 19.91
CA PRO A 227 17.51 -3.60 19.21
C PRO A 227 17.44 -2.13 18.79
N TYR A 228 16.24 -1.57 18.63
CA TYR A 228 16.01 -0.15 18.29
C TYR A 228 15.63 0.73 19.50
N GLY A 229 15.47 0.13 20.69
CA GLY A 229 15.06 0.78 21.95
C GLY A 229 16.18 1.56 22.65
N GLY A 230 17.05 2.23 21.89
CA GLY A 230 18.20 2.98 22.41
C GLY A 230 17.82 4.24 23.21
N GLN A 231 16.57 4.66 23.15
CA GLN A 231 16.01 5.80 23.87
C GLN A 231 14.61 5.46 24.39
N ARG A 232 14.10 6.28 25.32
CA ARG A 232 12.77 6.14 25.92
C ARG A 232 12.20 7.51 26.30
N ILE A 233 10.89 7.60 26.43
CA ILE A 233 10.22 8.80 26.96
C ILE A 233 10.56 8.95 28.45
N ALA A 234 10.81 10.19 28.88
CA ALA A 234 10.91 10.54 30.28
C ALA A 234 9.52 10.76 30.86
N VAL A 235 9.29 10.20 32.06
CA VAL A 235 8.04 10.32 32.81
C VAL A 235 8.34 10.76 34.23
N ASP A 236 7.36 11.38 34.87
CA ASP A 236 7.41 11.77 36.27
C ASP A 236 7.01 10.61 37.22
N ASP A 237 6.91 10.92 38.51
CA ASP A 237 6.56 10.00 39.58
C ASP A 237 5.14 9.39 39.44
N ILE A 238 4.26 9.95 38.59
CA ILE A 238 2.92 9.42 38.30
C ILE A 238 2.80 8.92 36.84
N LEU A 239 3.95 8.63 36.21
CA LEU A 239 4.09 8.08 34.86
C LEU A 239 3.58 9.01 33.74
N ILE A 240 3.46 10.31 34.00
CA ILE A 240 3.09 11.31 32.99
C ILE A 240 4.35 11.83 32.28
N PRO A 241 4.35 11.96 30.93
CA PRO A 241 5.51 12.47 30.22
C PRO A 241 5.94 13.89 30.59
N THR A 242 7.26 14.09 30.59
CA THR A 242 7.89 15.38 30.96
C THR A 242 8.28 16.23 29.74
N GLY A 243 8.19 15.67 28.52
CA GLY A 243 8.71 16.28 27.29
C GLY A 243 10.13 15.83 26.92
N GLU A 244 10.89 15.26 27.85
CA GLU A 244 12.26 14.80 27.59
C GLU A 244 12.31 13.38 26.97
N ILE A 245 13.32 13.14 26.14
CA ILE A 245 13.65 11.80 25.59
C ILE A 245 15.02 11.39 26.14
N LEU A 246 15.05 10.33 26.94
CA LEU A 246 16.25 9.86 27.63
C LEU A 246 16.94 8.74 26.86
N SER A 247 18.27 8.79 26.82
CA SER A 247 19.09 7.75 26.20
C SER A 247 19.31 6.58 27.16
N ASN A 248 19.08 5.35 26.69
CA ASN A 248 19.32 4.13 27.45
C ASN A 248 20.82 3.78 27.40
N ALA A 249 21.62 4.37 28.29
CA ALA A 249 23.05 4.15 28.35
C ALA A 249 23.38 2.65 28.52
N ARG A 250 24.41 2.16 27.82
CA ARG A 250 24.83 0.76 27.86
C ARG A 250 25.18 0.32 29.28
N GLY A 251 24.59 -0.78 29.75
CA GLY A 251 24.71 -1.28 31.12
C GLY A 251 23.74 -0.69 32.14
N SER A 252 23.00 0.38 31.80
CA SER A 252 21.94 0.94 32.68
C SER A 252 20.81 -0.06 32.91
N VAL A 253 19.93 0.20 33.88
CA VAL A 253 18.77 -0.68 34.16
C VAL A 253 17.82 -0.83 32.97
N ASN A 254 17.74 0.18 32.09
CA ASN A 254 16.92 0.16 30.87
C ASN A 254 17.71 -0.27 29.60
N ASP A 255 18.94 -0.78 29.73
CA ASP A 255 19.67 -1.34 28.59
C ASP A 255 19.14 -2.73 28.21
N PHE A 256 18.07 -2.74 27.41
CA PHE A 256 17.55 -3.89 26.67
C PHE A 256 17.96 -3.88 25.20
N TRP A 257 18.64 -2.85 24.70
CA TRP A 257 18.94 -2.71 23.27
C TRP A 257 20.31 -3.25 22.89
N SER A 258 21.32 -3.10 23.75
CA SER A 258 22.70 -3.49 23.39
C SER A 258 22.92 -5.01 23.32
N LYS A 259 22.10 -5.80 24.03
CA LYS A 259 22.05 -7.26 24.02
C LYS A 259 20.79 -7.77 24.74
N PRO A 260 20.37 -9.03 24.54
CA PRO A 260 19.33 -9.65 25.36
C PRO A 260 19.68 -9.65 26.85
N ARG A 261 18.70 -9.31 27.70
CA ARG A 261 18.85 -9.24 29.17
C ARG A 261 17.60 -9.78 29.85
N GLN A 262 17.78 -10.54 30.94
CA GLN A 262 16.66 -10.98 31.78
C GLN A 262 15.97 -9.79 32.45
N ILE A 263 14.63 -9.76 32.42
CA ILE A 263 13.82 -8.68 33.02
C ILE A 263 14.18 -8.49 34.50
N GLY A 264 14.33 -9.59 35.25
CA GLY A 264 14.68 -9.56 36.67
C GLY A 264 16.10 -9.14 37.03
N ALA A 265 17.01 -9.02 36.06
CA ALA A 265 18.45 -8.83 36.30
C ALA A 265 18.85 -7.47 36.91
N ALA A 266 17.91 -6.54 37.08
CA ALA A 266 18.13 -5.24 37.71
C ALA A 266 17.30 -5.04 39.00
N LEU A 267 16.56 -6.04 39.48
CA LEU A 267 15.63 -5.86 40.62
C LEU A 267 16.30 -5.46 41.94
N GLN A 268 17.59 -5.75 42.10
CA GLN A 268 18.40 -5.37 43.26
C GLN A 268 19.23 -4.10 43.01
N ASP A 269 19.17 -3.52 41.81
CA ASP A 269 19.87 -2.28 41.47
C ASP A 269 19.07 -1.08 42.03
N PRO A 270 19.65 -0.24 42.91
CA PRO A 270 18.99 0.96 43.41
C PRO A 270 18.50 1.91 42.32
N ALA A 271 19.13 1.91 41.13
CA ALA A 271 18.73 2.75 40.00
C ALA A 271 17.42 2.28 39.31
N LEU A 272 16.90 1.09 39.62
CA LEU A 272 15.57 0.65 39.16
C LEU A 272 14.45 1.19 40.06
N LYS A 273 14.76 1.76 41.24
CA LYS A 273 13.75 2.36 42.11
C LYS A 273 13.24 3.67 41.50
N GLY A 274 11.93 3.81 41.36
CA GLY A 274 11.27 4.93 40.66
C GLY A 274 11.08 4.71 39.16
N ASN A 275 11.69 3.67 38.57
CA ASN A 275 11.66 3.45 37.12
C ASN A 275 10.26 3.07 36.57
N CYS A 276 9.32 2.72 37.45
CA CYS A 276 7.90 2.47 37.14
C CYS A 276 6.97 3.35 37.99
N GLY A 277 7.36 4.60 38.24
CA GLY A 277 6.61 5.56 39.07
C GLY A 277 6.99 5.52 40.55
N PHE A 278 6.33 6.35 41.35
CA PHE A 278 6.73 6.67 42.72
C PHE A 278 6.90 5.43 43.59
N ASN A 279 8.10 5.28 44.17
CA ASN A 279 8.48 4.16 45.03
C ASN A 279 8.27 2.75 44.41
N CYS A 280 8.16 2.66 43.08
CA CYS A 280 8.06 1.42 42.33
C CYS A 280 9.43 0.79 42.06
N THR A 281 9.46 -0.51 41.73
CA THR A 281 10.63 -1.23 41.24
C THR A 281 10.16 -2.21 40.16
N GLY A 282 10.73 -2.11 38.96
CA GLY A 282 10.24 -2.77 37.75
C GLY A 282 10.30 -1.84 36.54
N TYR A 283 9.55 -2.17 35.50
CA TYR A 283 9.45 -1.40 34.26
C TYR A 283 8.00 -1.04 33.98
N ASP A 284 7.81 0.19 33.53
CA ASP A 284 6.54 0.75 33.03
C ASP A 284 6.91 1.96 32.16
N ASN A 285 7.51 1.68 30.99
CA ASN A 285 8.20 2.70 30.20
C ASN A 285 7.96 2.55 28.69
N CYS A 286 7.79 3.69 28.02
CA CYS A 286 7.67 3.80 26.58
C CYS A 286 9.06 3.96 25.96
N TYR A 287 9.53 2.93 25.27
CA TYR A 287 10.79 2.92 24.53
C TYR A 287 10.53 3.41 23.10
N THR A 288 11.36 4.31 22.59
CA THR A 288 11.24 4.77 21.19
C THR A 288 11.90 3.76 20.26
N VAL A 289 11.29 3.45 19.13
CA VAL A 289 11.77 2.47 18.16
C VAL A 289 12.53 3.20 17.05
N ASN A 290 13.81 3.53 17.30
CA ASN A 290 14.60 4.41 16.42
C ASN A 290 15.10 3.71 15.15
N ARG A 291 14.17 3.42 14.22
CA ARG A 291 14.42 2.79 12.91
C ARG A 291 14.59 3.79 11.78
N GLY A 292 14.03 5.00 11.89
CA GLY A 292 14.15 6.05 10.88
C GLY A 292 15.59 6.45 10.56
N ALA A 293 16.52 6.26 11.50
CA ALA A 293 17.95 6.45 11.29
C ALA A 293 18.60 5.43 10.32
N LEU A 294 17.92 4.33 9.99
CA LEU A 294 18.42 3.26 9.12
C LEU A 294 18.03 3.45 7.64
N GLY A 295 17.21 4.45 7.32
CA GLY A 295 16.74 4.73 5.95
C GLY A 295 15.46 3.96 5.59
N ASN A 296 15.44 3.32 4.42
CA ASN A 296 14.28 2.55 3.94
C ASN A 296 14.19 1.21 4.69
N PHE A 297 13.48 1.19 5.82
CA PHE A 297 13.28 0.00 6.66
C PHE A 297 11.89 -0.63 6.43
N ASP A 298 11.83 -1.88 5.94
CA ASP A 298 10.60 -2.67 5.86
C ASP A 298 10.41 -3.51 7.12
N TRP A 299 9.56 -3.04 8.03
CA TRP A 299 9.28 -3.71 9.31
C TRP A 299 8.71 -5.13 9.21
N ARG A 300 8.22 -5.55 8.04
CA ARG A 300 7.74 -6.93 7.84
C ARG A 300 8.86 -7.92 7.56
N LYS A 301 10.04 -7.44 7.15
CA LYS A 301 11.17 -8.25 6.69
C LYS A 301 12.44 -8.03 7.52
N GLU A 302 12.67 -6.79 7.93
CA GLU A 302 13.82 -6.39 8.74
C GLU A 302 13.51 -6.60 10.23
N GLY A 303 14.56 -6.70 11.05
CA GLY A 303 14.52 -7.37 12.36
C GLY A 303 13.45 -6.88 13.35
N PRO A 304 13.05 -7.75 14.31
CA PRO A 304 11.99 -7.43 15.27
C PRO A 304 12.34 -6.22 16.14
N VAL A 305 11.32 -5.46 16.54
CA VAL A 305 11.46 -4.33 17.47
C VAL A 305 11.71 -4.80 18.90
N ALA A 306 11.18 -5.98 19.24
CA ALA A 306 11.37 -6.64 20.51
C ALA A 306 11.42 -8.17 20.32
N THR A 307 12.32 -8.85 21.02
CA THR A 307 12.36 -10.31 21.17
C THR A 307 12.23 -10.64 22.65
N LEU A 308 11.22 -11.45 23.01
CA LEU A 308 11.06 -12.04 24.34
C LEU A 308 11.32 -13.55 24.25
N SER A 309 12.10 -14.11 25.18
CA SER A 309 12.38 -15.55 25.19
C SER A 309 12.40 -16.15 26.59
N SER A 310 11.82 -17.34 26.73
CA SER A 310 12.02 -18.20 27.89
C SER A 310 13.18 -19.17 27.66
N PRO A 311 14.18 -19.24 28.56
CA PRO A 311 15.19 -20.28 28.52
C PRO A 311 14.67 -21.66 29.00
N TRP A 312 13.58 -21.72 29.78
CA TRP A 312 13.08 -22.96 30.39
C TRP A 312 12.28 -23.81 29.41
N LEU A 313 11.33 -23.21 28.68
CA LEU A 313 10.59 -23.89 27.61
C LEU A 313 11.20 -23.72 26.22
N GLY A 314 12.23 -22.88 26.09
CA GLY A 314 12.87 -22.60 24.81
C GLY A 314 11.95 -21.88 23.81
N ILE A 315 10.89 -21.22 24.29
CA ILE A 315 9.95 -20.46 23.45
C ILE A 315 10.51 -19.05 23.23
N GLN A 316 10.51 -18.59 21.99
CA GLN A 316 10.87 -17.23 21.59
C GLN A 316 9.72 -16.58 20.81
N LEU A 317 9.43 -15.34 21.19
CA LEU A 317 8.47 -14.43 20.58
C LEU A 317 9.23 -13.24 19.97
N ASP A 318 9.16 -13.08 18.65
CA ASP A 318 9.71 -11.93 17.93
C ASP A 318 8.56 -11.00 17.50
N VAL A 319 8.60 -9.74 17.92
CA VAL A 319 7.56 -8.73 17.66
C VAL A 319 8.03 -7.76 16.57
N PHE A 320 7.21 -7.60 15.54
CA PHE A 320 7.39 -6.67 14.43
C PHE A 320 6.20 -5.72 14.41
N THR A 321 6.41 -4.42 14.12
CA THR A 321 5.31 -3.44 14.05
C THR A 321 5.66 -2.26 13.14
N ASP A 322 4.66 -1.54 12.63
CA ASP A 322 4.82 -0.23 11.97
C ASP A 322 4.95 0.95 12.95
N GLN A 323 4.63 0.78 14.24
CA GLN A 323 4.64 1.87 15.21
C GLN A 323 6.05 2.36 15.59
N ASP A 324 6.16 3.61 16.04
CA ASP A 324 7.42 4.28 16.39
C ASP A 324 7.80 4.19 17.88
N ALA A 325 6.96 3.59 18.73
CA ALA A 325 7.25 3.35 20.13
C ALA A 325 6.85 1.93 20.57
N PHE A 326 7.20 1.60 21.81
CA PHE A 326 6.95 0.29 22.40
C PHE A 326 6.92 0.39 23.92
N GLN A 327 5.76 0.13 24.53
CA GLN A 327 5.57 0.21 25.97
C GLN A 327 5.83 -1.15 26.62
N VAL A 328 6.62 -1.15 27.71
CA VAL A 328 7.00 -2.36 28.44
C VAL A 328 6.59 -2.22 29.90
N TYR A 329 5.65 -3.06 30.32
CA TYR A 329 5.15 -3.12 31.70
C TYR A 329 5.43 -4.49 32.33
N SER A 330 6.18 -4.52 33.42
CA SER A 330 6.68 -5.77 34.02
C SER A 330 5.73 -6.41 35.05
N CYS A 331 4.40 -6.23 34.91
CA CYS A 331 3.39 -6.75 35.85
C CYS A 331 3.68 -6.44 37.33
N HIS A 332 4.23 -5.25 37.62
CA HIS A 332 4.61 -4.88 38.99
C HIS A 332 3.39 -4.54 39.87
N GLY A 333 2.22 -4.27 39.28
CA GLY A 333 0.96 -4.02 40.02
C GLY A 333 0.19 -5.30 40.37
N GLN A 334 0.55 -6.44 39.81
CA GLN A 334 -0.04 -7.74 40.16
C GLN A 334 0.37 -8.14 41.58
N ASN A 335 -0.50 -8.86 42.30
CA ASN A 335 -0.30 -9.16 43.72
C ASN A 335 -0.66 -10.61 44.14
N GLY A 336 -0.99 -11.49 43.19
CA GLY A 336 -1.38 -12.87 43.49
C GLY A 336 -2.89 -13.09 43.73
N SER A 337 -3.75 -12.11 43.48
CA SER A 337 -5.22 -12.30 43.55
C SER A 337 -5.85 -12.87 42.27
N MET A 338 -5.31 -12.55 41.10
CA MET A 338 -5.83 -13.02 39.81
C MET A 338 -5.57 -14.51 39.60
N ALA A 339 -6.59 -15.31 39.35
CA ALA A 339 -6.48 -16.76 39.15
C ALA A 339 -5.90 -17.14 37.78
N LEU A 340 -5.14 -18.24 37.72
CA LEU A 340 -4.68 -18.83 36.46
C LEU A 340 -5.79 -19.64 35.78
N LYS A 341 -5.89 -19.51 34.45
CA LYS A 341 -6.74 -20.37 33.59
C LYS A 341 -6.44 -21.85 33.81
N LYS A 342 -7.41 -22.73 33.56
CA LYS A 342 -7.22 -24.20 33.64
C LYS A 342 -6.10 -24.72 32.74
N THR A 343 -5.84 -24.02 31.63
CA THR A 343 -4.77 -24.28 30.64
C THR A 343 -3.36 -23.90 31.13
N GLN A 344 -3.24 -23.23 32.27
CA GLN A 344 -1.98 -22.64 32.77
C GLN A 344 -1.52 -23.25 34.09
N GLY A 345 -0.28 -22.99 34.45
CA GLY A 345 0.30 -23.40 35.74
C GLY A 345 0.63 -24.90 35.82
N VAL A 346 1.11 -25.31 37.00
CA VAL A 346 1.39 -26.72 37.31
C VAL A 346 0.10 -27.44 37.69
N THR A 347 -0.08 -28.67 37.21
CA THR A 347 -1.15 -29.60 37.62
C THR A 347 -0.68 -30.47 38.78
N ASN A 348 -1.29 -30.32 39.96
CA ASN A 348 -0.88 -31.07 41.16
C ASN A 348 -1.36 -32.53 41.11
N ASN A 349 -0.45 -33.46 40.79
CA ASN A 349 -0.73 -34.92 40.79
C ASN A 349 -0.69 -35.53 42.20
N GLY A 350 -1.37 -34.91 43.17
CA GLY A 350 -1.58 -35.47 44.53
C GLY A 350 -0.39 -35.42 45.50
N SER A 351 0.81 -35.02 45.07
CA SER A 351 1.93 -34.72 45.97
C SER A 351 1.81 -33.30 46.56
N GLY A 352 1.93 -33.17 47.88
CA GLY A 352 1.61 -31.93 48.63
C GLY A 352 2.48 -30.70 48.33
N ALA A 353 2.05 -29.57 48.89
CA ALA A 353 2.44 -28.19 48.56
C ALA A 353 1.97 -27.76 47.15
N ALA A 354 0.73 -27.28 47.06
CA ALA A 354 0.17 -26.76 45.82
C ALA A 354 0.94 -25.50 45.36
N PHE A 355 1.51 -25.56 44.16
CA PHE A 355 2.11 -24.39 43.52
C PHE A 355 1.04 -23.30 43.30
N PRO A 356 1.30 -22.00 43.56
CA PRO A 356 0.27 -20.97 43.50
C PRO A 356 -0.38 -20.86 42.11
N ARG A 357 -1.70 -21.05 42.05
CA ARG A 357 -2.49 -20.90 40.82
C ARG A 357 -3.03 -19.48 40.63
N THR A 358 -2.19 -18.48 40.90
CA THR A 358 -2.50 -17.07 40.70
C THR A 358 -1.32 -16.33 40.05
N ILE A 359 -1.60 -15.16 39.45
CA ILE A 359 -0.59 -14.29 38.82
C ILE A 359 0.05 -13.41 39.91
N PRO A 360 1.32 -13.65 40.30
CA PRO A 360 1.99 -12.87 41.34
C PRO A 360 2.46 -11.50 40.81
N LYS A 361 3.04 -10.69 41.69
CA LYS A 361 3.89 -9.57 41.27
C LYS A 361 4.98 -10.05 40.33
N TYR A 362 5.15 -9.38 39.19
CA TYR A 362 6.03 -9.79 38.09
C TYR A 362 5.68 -11.15 37.46
N GLY A 363 4.43 -11.63 37.61
CA GLY A 363 3.93 -12.87 37.01
C GLY A 363 4.01 -12.92 35.48
N CYS A 364 4.11 -11.74 34.85
CA CYS A 364 4.01 -11.56 33.41
C CYS A 364 4.83 -10.34 32.95
N VAL A 365 4.87 -10.12 31.64
CA VAL A 365 5.29 -8.87 31.01
C VAL A 365 4.26 -8.48 29.96
N VAL A 366 3.88 -7.22 29.89
CA VAL A 366 3.05 -6.67 28.81
C VAL A 366 3.98 -5.96 27.83
N LEU A 367 3.74 -6.22 26.53
CA LEU A 367 4.56 -5.72 25.42
C LEU A 367 3.62 -5.06 24.41
N GLU A 368 3.50 -3.74 24.54
CA GLU A 368 2.52 -2.91 23.84
C GLU A 368 3.15 -2.23 22.62
N VAL A 369 2.55 -2.47 21.46
CA VAL A 369 2.86 -1.74 20.23
C VAL A 369 2.02 -0.46 20.21
N GLU A 370 2.65 0.70 20.31
CA GLU A 370 1.95 1.99 20.32
C GLU A 370 2.86 3.13 19.83
N ASP A 371 2.34 4.35 19.76
CA ASP A 371 3.12 5.56 19.47
C ASP A 371 3.55 6.25 20.80
N TYR A 372 4.17 7.42 20.71
CA TYR A 372 4.70 8.15 21.85
C TYR A 372 3.57 8.54 22.82
N ILE A 373 3.70 8.07 24.06
CA ILE A 373 2.73 8.31 25.14
C ILE A 373 2.52 9.81 25.39
N ASP A 374 1.26 10.22 25.58
CA ASP A 374 0.83 11.63 25.68
C ASP A 374 1.32 12.58 24.55
N GLY A 375 1.73 12.05 23.39
CA GLY A 375 2.30 12.85 22.29
C GLY A 375 1.37 13.94 21.76
N ILE A 376 0.05 13.81 21.95
CA ILE A 376 -0.96 14.87 21.67
C ILE A 376 -0.74 16.15 22.48
N ASN A 377 -0.09 16.07 23.64
CA ASN A 377 0.29 17.20 24.49
C ASN A 377 1.76 17.62 24.33
N HIS A 378 2.51 16.95 23.45
CA HIS A 378 3.94 17.17 23.19
C HIS A 378 4.21 17.45 21.69
N PRO A 379 3.69 18.56 21.14
CA PRO A 379 3.83 18.91 19.72
C PRO A 379 5.29 19.09 19.27
N GLU A 380 6.22 19.33 20.19
CA GLU A 380 7.66 19.38 19.93
C GLU A 380 8.24 18.07 19.38
N TRP A 381 7.59 16.94 19.63
CA TRP A 381 7.98 15.64 19.06
C TRP A 381 7.45 15.41 17.64
N MET A 382 6.60 16.32 17.12
CA MET A 382 6.03 16.27 15.76
C MET A 382 5.28 14.97 15.43
N ARG A 383 4.67 14.33 16.45
CA ARG A 383 3.82 13.14 16.27
C ARG A 383 2.44 13.54 15.74
N ASN A 384 1.87 12.73 14.86
CA ASN A 384 0.51 12.93 14.35
C ASN A 384 -0.46 11.90 14.96
N GLN A 385 -1.04 12.26 16.10
CA GLN A 385 -1.99 11.43 16.84
C GLN A 385 -3.43 11.98 16.81
N VAL A 386 -3.68 13.08 16.09
CA VAL A 386 -5.01 13.66 15.86
C VAL A 386 -5.44 13.38 14.43
N PHE A 387 -6.67 12.88 14.27
CA PHE A 387 -7.24 12.44 13.00
C PHE A 387 -8.64 13.05 12.82
N GLY A 388 -8.93 13.64 11.66
CA GLY A 388 -10.26 14.15 11.30
C GLY A 388 -10.85 13.48 10.05
N PRO A 389 -12.09 13.86 9.65
CA PRO A 389 -12.82 13.21 8.55
C PRO A 389 -12.19 13.34 7.16
N SER A 390 -11.29 14.31 6.98
CA SER A 390 -10.52 14.53 5.75
C SER A 390 -9.15 13.86 5.76
N ASP A 391 -8.74 13.28 6.88
CA ASP A 391 -7.43 12.66 7.06
C ASP A 391 -7.46 11.16 6.72
N GLY A 392 -6.33 10.48 6.94
CA GLY A 392 -6.29 9.02 6.88
C GLY A 392 -6.89 8.37 8.11
N PRO A 393 -7.24 7.07 8.02
CA PRO A 393 -7.42 6.28 9.23
C PRO A 393 -6.12 6.29 10.04
N TYR A 394 -6.27 6.26 11.36
CA TYR A 394 -5.24 5.70 12.22
C TYR A 394 -5.05 4.23 11.86
N VAL A 395 -3.79 3.78 11.78
CA VAL A 395 -3.45 2.40 11.44
C VAL A 395 -2.30 1.93 12.32
N LEU A 396 -2.49 0.72 12.86
CA LEU A 396 -1.46 -0.04 13.55
C LEU A 396 -1.43 -1.45 12.98
N GLN A 397 -0.24 -1.92 12.64
CA GLN A 397 0.00 -3.27 12.17
C GLN A 397 1.15 -3.89 12.94
N ALA A 398 0.93 -5.10 13.45
CA ALA A 398 1.92 -5.84 14.20
C ALA A 398 1.91 -7.32 13.86
N LYS A 399 3.05 -7.97 14.08
CA LYS A 399 3.26 -9.41 13.86
C LYS A 399 4.07 -10.00 15.00
N TYR A 400 3.55 -11.05 15.59
CA TYR A 400 4.11 -11.79 16.71
C TYR A 400 4.49 -13.18 16.20
N ARG A 401 5.79 -13.42 15.99
CA ARG A 401 6.32 -14.67 15.43
C ARG A 401 6.84 -15.59 16.53
N PHE A 402 6.31 -16.81 16.58
CA PHE A 402 6.69 -17.82 17.56
C PHE A 402 7.70 -18.83 16.98
N SER A 403 8.77 -19.10 17.71
CA SER A 403 9.79 -20.09 17.35
C SER A 403 10.38 -20.79 18.58
N LEU A 404 11.09 -21.89 18.37
CA LEU A 404 11.86 -22.55 19.43
C LEU A 404 13.34 -22.15 19.33
N THR A 405 13.97 -21.81 20.45
CA THR A 405 15.40 -21.43 20.52
C THR A 405 16.32 -22.50 19.95
N SER A 406 15.96 -23.78 20.11
CA SER A 406 16.68 -24.93 19.53
C SER A 406 16.65 -24.99 17.99
N GLU A 407 15.71 -24.30 17.32
CA GLU A 407 15.66 -24.16 15.85
C GLU A 407 16.73 -23.16 15.37
N HIS A 408 17.00 -22.10 16.13
CA HIS A 408 18.03 -21.11 15.84
C HIS A 408 19.46 -21.65 16.02
N ASP A 409 19.70 -22.46 17.04
CA ASP A 409 21.00 -23.11 17.25
C ASP A 409 21.37 -24.12 16.16
N LYS A 410 20.37 -24.81 15.57
CA LYS A 410 20.57 -25.68 14.42
C LYS A 410 20.98 -24.87 13.17
N LYS A 411 20.37 -23.70 12.94
CA LYS A 411 20.78 -22.79 11.85
C LYS A 411 22.21 -22.29 12.03
N LYS A 412 22.60 -21.87 13.25
CA LYS A 412 23.99 -21.41 13.54
C LYS A 412 25.04 -22.51 13.37
N LYS A 413 24.73 -23.77 13.70
CA LYS A 413 25.65 -24.91 13.46
C LYS A 413 25.75 -25.34 11.99
N GLY A 414 24.80 -24.93 11.14
CA GLY A 414 24.84 -25.20 9.70
C GLY A 414 25.82 -24.32 8.90
N SER A 415 26.29 -23.21 9.47
CA SER A 415 27.21 -22.26 8.83
C SER A 415 28.62 -22.34 9.41
N CYS A 416 29.42 -23.30 8.95
CA CYS A 416 30.86 -23.38 9.24
C CYS A 416 31.63 -23.66 7.94
N PRO A 417 32.69 -22.92 7.60
CA PRO A 417 33.30 -22.98 6.28
C PRO A 417 34.06 -24.30 6.02
N SER A 418 34.07 -24.70 4.76
CA SER A 418 34.60 -25.97 4.26
C SER A 418 36.03 -26.28 4.75
N ARG A 419 36.21 -27.43 5.43
CA ARG A 419 37.53 -28.04 5.64
C ARG A 419 37.80 -29.13 4.59
N ARG A 420 39.09 -29.25 4.25
CA ARG A 420 39.65 -30.06 3.15
C ARG A 420 39.49 -31.58 3.38
N GLU A 421 39.26 -32.28 2.27
CA GLU A 421 39.81 -33.61 1.89
C GLU A 421 41.12 -34.01 2.63
N LEU A 422 41.44 -35.26 3.03
CA LEU A 422 41.09 -36.67 2.69
C LEU A 422 41.42 -37.59 3.93
N PRO A 423 41.49 -38.96 3.88
CA PRO A 423 40.49 -39.96 3.45
C PRO A 423 40.28 -41.14 4.44
N HIS A 424 39.28 -41.99 4.13
CA HIS A 424 39.15 -43.43 4.48
C HIS A 424 39.13 -43.94 5.94
N LYS A 425 38.01 -44.61 6.30
CA LYS A 425 38.00 -46.03 6.74
C LYS A 425 36.62 -46.69 6.52
N ARG A 426 36.60 -48.02 6.29
CA ARG A 426 35.40 -48.84 6.03
C ARG A 426 34.89 -49.53 7.31
N CYS A 427 33.56 -49.60 7.47
CA CYS A 427 32.73 -50.69 8.03
C CYS A 427 31.27 -50.17 8.14
N GLY A 428 30.20 -50.95 8.03
CA GLY A 428 30.05 -52.37 7.71
C GLY A 428 28.59 -52.83 7.98
N THR A 429 27.93 -53.40 6.95
CA THR A 429 26.79 -54.36 7.02
C THR A 429 25.55 -54.14 7.92
N GLY A 430 24.38 -54.09 7.27
CA GLY A 430 23.13 -54.75 7.71
C GLY A 430 21.99 -53.84 8.18
N LEU A 431 20.69 -54.12 7.97
CA LEU A 431 20.04 -55.25 7.29
C LEU A 431 18.68 -54.83 6.65
N ARG A 432 18.32 -55.55 5.59
CA ARG A 432 17.06 -55.53 4.79
C ARG A 432 15.73 -55.18 5.49
N ARG A 433 14.86 -54.46 4.75
CA ARG A 433 13.55 -55.01 4.32
C ARG A 433 13.04 -54.31 3.04
N ALA A 434 12.22 -55.01 2.25
CA ALA A 434 11.83 -54.58 0.91
C ALA A 434 10.39 -55.02 0.54
N ARG A 435 9.66 -54.13 -0.17
CA ARG A 435 8.58 -54.33 -1.17
C ARG A 435 8.12 -52.91 -1.55
N LYS A 436 8.34 -52.37 -2.77
CA LYS A 436 7.88 -52.70 -4.14
C LYS A 436 6.39 -52.39 -4.43
N PRO A 437 6.03 -51.96 -5.67
CA PRO A 437 5.11 -50.84 -5.88
C PRO A 437 3.94 -51.14 -6.87
N GLY A 438 3.11 -50.13 -7.12
CA GLY A 438 2.00 -50.12 -8.09
C GLY A 438 0.68 -49.71 -7.42
N LYS A 439 -0.29 -49.08 -8.10
CA LYS A 439 -0.37 -48.68 -9.52
C LYS A 439 -1.30 -47.45 -9.67
N SER A 440 -1.29 -46.83 -10.84
CA SER A 440 -2.20 -45.76 -11.25
C SER A 440 -3.67 -46.21 -11.32
N MET A 441 -4.58 -45.23 -11.29
CA MET A 441 -5.89 -45.32 -11.91
C MET A 441 -6.24 -43.96 -12.53
N GLU A 442 -5.90 -43.81 -13.80
CA GLU A 442 -6.53 -42.84 -14.71
C GLU A 442 -7.88 -43.41 -15.18
N ASP A 443 -8.71 -42.53 -15.74
CA ASP A 443 -10.00 -42.82 -16.40
C ASP A 443 -11.12 -43.42 -15.53
N ASP A 444 -11.95 -42.52 -14.98
CA ASP A 444 -13.40 -42.63 -15.21
C ASP A 444 -13.91 -41.36 -15.93
N ARG A 445 -14.31 -41.57 -17.18
CA ARG A 445 -15.07 -40.67 -18.09
C ARG A 445 -16.54 -40.64 -17.64
N ALA A 446 -17.44 -39.73 -18.03
CA ALA A 446 -17.46 -38.44 -18.73
C ALA A 446 -18.90 -37.87 -18.62
N GLN A 447 -19.19 -36.68 -19.19
CA GLN A 447 -20.50 -35.97 -19.15
C GLN A 447 -20.79 -35.42 -17.73
N VAL A 448 -21.36 -34.23 -17.47
CA VAL A 448 -22.27 -33.34 -18.20
C VAL A 448 -21.90 -31.89 -17.82
N ASP A 449 -21.92 -30.83 -18.65
CA ASP A 449 -21.83 -30.63 -20.10
C ASP A 449 -21.52 -29.13 -20.39
N LEU A 450 -21.49 -28.65 -21.65
CA LEU A 450 -21.29 -27.24 -22.02
C LEU A 450 -22.36 -26.74 -23.03
N GLY A 451 -23.26 -25.85 -22.60
CA GLY A 451 -24.26 -25.21 -23.46
C GLY A 451 -24.96 -24.02 -22.79
N ILE A 452 -25.76 -23.26 -23.56
CA ILE A 452 -26.56 -22.08 -23.10
C ILE A 452 -25.75 -20.77 -22.95
N ALA A 453 -24.73 -20.55 -23.78
CA ALA A 453 -24.12 -19.21 -23.95
C ALA A 453 -23.74 -18.86 -25.39
N ALA A 454 -23.40 -19.84 -26.25
CA ALA A 454 -23.14 -19.60 -27.67
C ALA A 454 -24.43 -19.54 -28.52
N ASP A 455 -25.45 -20.31 -28.15
CA ASP A 455 -26.65 -20.53 -28.96
C ASP A 455 -27.60 -19.31 -29.05
N ILE A 456 -27.39 -18.29 -28.20
CA ILE A 456 -28.19 -17.06 -28.18
C ILE A 456 -27.71 -16.04 -29.22
N GLU A 457 -26.42 -15.98 -29.54
CA GLU A 457 -25.93 -15.10 -30.61
C GLU A 457 -26.20 -15.70 -32.00
N GLU A 458 -26.03 -17.01 -32.19
CA GLU A 458 -26.26 -17.63 -33.51
C GLU A 458 -27.75 -17.67 -33.90
N SER A 459 -28.66 -17.90 -32.93
CA SER A 459 -30.11 -17.84 -33.17
C SER A 459 -30.62 -16.42 -33.47
N GLN A 460 -30.01 -15.37 -32.90
CA GLN A 460 -30.37 -13.98 -33.21
C GLN A 460 -29.80 -13.52 -34.56
N MET A 461 -28.62 -14.00 -34.97
CA MET A 461 -28.08 -13.69 -36.30
C MET A 461 -28.82 -14.44 -37.43
N ALA A 462 -29.31 -15.65 -37.18
CA ALA A 462 -30.13 -16.39 -38.15
C ALA A 462 -31.51 -15.72 -38.41
N HIS A 463 -32.13 -15.17 -37.37
CA HIS A 463 -33.44 -14.50 -37.50
C HIS A 463 -33.39 -13.15 -38.24
N ALA A 464 -32.23 -12.47 -38.27
CA ALA A 464 -32.06 -11.23 -39.01
C ALA A 464 -31.90 -11.44 -40.54
N ALA A 465 -31.62 -12.67 -40.99
CA ALA A 465 -31.32 -12.98 -42.39
C ALA A 465 -32.53 -13.42 -43.24
N GLN A 466 -33.75 -13.46 -42.67
CA GLN A 466 -34.96 -13.97 -43.35
C GLN A 466 -36.09 -12.95 -43.52
N SER A 467 -35.86 -11.66 -43.25
CA SER A 467 -36.89 -10.61 -43.34
C SER A 467 -36.57 -9.45 -44.29
N GLU A 468 -36.04 -9.73 -45.48
CA GLU A 468 -35.99 -8.77 -46.60
C GLU A 468 -36.41 -9.40 -47.94
N HIS A 469 -37.73 -9.50 -48.17
CA HIS A 469 -38.29 -9.61 -49.51
C HIS A 469 -39.67 -8.94 -49.58
N ALA A 470 -39.91 -8.23 -50.70
CA ALA A 470 -40.99 -7.25 -50.93
C ALA A 470 -40.89 -5.94 -50.10
N SER A 471 -40.98 -4.73 -50.66
CA SER A 471 -41.17 -4.36 -52.08
C SER A 471 -40.70 -2.92 -52.38
N SER A 472 -39.86 -2.80 -53.42
CA SER A 472 -39.74 -1.70 -54.40
C SER A 472 -40.38 -0.32 -54.15
N GLU A 473 -39.57 0.74 -54.22
CA GLU A 473 -39.62 1.76 -55.31
C GLU A 473 -38.35 2.65 -55.28
N ASP A 474 -37.90 3.12 -56.46
CA ASP A 474 -36.58 3.75 -56.73
C ASP A 474 -36.75 4.81 -57.87
N PRO A 475 -35.79 5.69 -58.21
CA PRO A 475 -35.41 6.89 -57.47
C PRO A 475 -35.45 8.19 -58.33
N THR A 476 -35.07 9.33 -57.74
CA THR A 476 -34.46 10.43 -58.52
C THR A 476 -33.12 10.87 -57.92
N THR A 477 -32.12 11.04 -58.77
CA THR A 477 -30.69 11.08 -58.42
C THR A 477 -30.11 12.48 -58.35
N ALA A 478 -29.08 12.67 -57.49
CA ALA A 478 -28.16 13.79 -57.56
C ALA A 478 -26.72 13.34 -57.24
N ALA A 479 -25.82 13.49 -58.21
CA ALA A 479 -24.46 12.94 -58.15
C ALA A 479 -23.50 13.74 -57.25
N LYS A 480 -22.59 13.06 -56.55
CA LYS A 480 -21.46 13.67 -55.81
C LYS A 480 -20.16 13.51 -56.60
N GLN A 481 -19.46 14.63 -56.83
CA GLN A 481 -18.12 14.63 -57.41
C GLN A 481 -17.05 14.11 -56.42
N PRO A 482 -15.95 13.48 -56.91
CA PRO A 482 -14.88 12.96 -56.06
C PRO A 482 -14.00 14.08 -55.48
N LYS A 483 -13.66 13.98 -54.19
CA LYS A 483 -12.73 14.91 -53.53
C LYS A 483 -11.27 14.56 -53.84
N LYS A 484 -10.47 15.59 -54.15
CA LYS A 484 -9.06 15.47 -54.53
C LYS A 484 -8.18 14.93 -53.40
N ARG A 485 -7.24 14.06 -53.78
CA ARG A 485 -6.23 13.39 -52.94
C ARG A 485 -5.21 14.42 -52.39
N PHE A 486 -4.88 14.34 -51.10
CA PHE A 486 -3.96 15.28 -50.43
C PHE A 486 -2.50 14.86 -50.66
N VAL A 487 -1.67 15.75 -51.22
CA VAL A 487 -0.25 15.50 -51.50
C VAL A 487 0.62 15.99 -50.34
N GLY A 488 1.58 15.17 -49.92
CA GLY A 488 2.42 15.42 -48.74
C GLY A 488 3.44 16.55 -48.90
N ARG A 489 3.80 17.16 -47.77
CA ARG A 489 4.55 18.43 -47.65
C ARG A 489 6.00 18.43 -48.19
N ARG A 490 6.54 17.30 -48.67
CA ARG A 490 7.89 17.21 -49.27
C ARG A 490 7.94 17.72 -50.72
N ALA A 491 6.99 17.31 -51.56
CA ALA A 491 6.93 17.74 -52.97
C ALA A 491 6.73 19.26 -53.15
N ALA A 492 6.14 19.93 -52.15
CA ALA A 492 5.99 21.39 -52.14
C ALA A 492 7.29 22.16 -51.83
N ALA A 493 8.27 21.51 -51.18
CA ALA A 493 9.56 22.13 -50.88
C ALA A 493 10.50 22.10 -52.10
N GLU A 494 10.48 21.00 -52.86
CA GLU A 494 11.29 20.83 -54.08
C GLU A 494 10.86 21.81 -55.19
N ALA A 495 9.55 22.07 -55.32
CA ALA A 495 9.02 23.07 -56.25
C ALA A 495 9.38 24.53 -55.89
N ALA A 496 9.70 24.82 -54.63
CA ALA A 496 10.07 26.16 -54.18
C ALA A 496 11.56 26.49 -54.45
N ALA A 497 12.41 25.48 -54.64
CA ALA A 497 13.85 25.65 -54.88
C ALA A 497 14.18 26.07 -56.33
N GLN A 498 13.20 26.10 -57.25
CA GLN A 498 13.42 26.30 -58.71
C GLN A 498 13.03 27.69 -59.24
N ARG A 499 12.83 28.72 -58.40
CA ARG A 499 12.52 30.09 -58.86
C ARG A 499 13.38 31.15 -58.17
N GLY A 500 14.40 31.62 -58.88
CA GLY A 500 15.33 32.65 -58.41
C GLY A 500 14.98 34.07 -58.85
N THR A 501 15.56 35.02 -58.10
CA THR A 501 16.02 36.36 -58.53
C THR A 501 15.08 37.33 -59.25
N ALA A 502 14.68 38.39 -58.53
CA ALA A 502 14.64 39.78 -59.04
C ALA A 502 14.81 40.75 -57.86
N SER A 503 15.42 41.92 -58.08
CA SER A 503 15.76 42.93 -57.07
C SER A 503 15.15 44.30 -57.42
N THR A 504 14.67 45.05 -56.43
CA THR A 504 14.61 46.53 -56.42
C THR A 504 14.37 47.05 -54.99
N ASN A 505 15.04 48.14 -54.62
CA ASN A 505 14.85 48.88 -53.36
C ASN A 505 13.59 49.78 -53.38
N GLY A 506 13.07 50.12 -52.19
CA GLY A 506 12.10 51.21 -52.01
C GLY A 506 11.53 51.25 -50.58
N GLU A 507 11.87 52.29 -49.82
CA GLU A 507 11.27 52.56 -48.50
C GLU A 507 9.85 53.14 -48.63
N SER A 508 8.92 52.68 -47.80
CA SER A 508 7.84 53.51 -47.25
C SER A 508 7.10 52.74 -46.15
N GLY A 509 6.75 53.43 -45.05
CA GLY A 509 6.17 52.80 -43.87
C GLY A 509 4.68 52.47 -44.02
N ALA A 510 4.31 51.22 -43.74
CA ALA A 510 2.97 50.84 -43.34
C ALA A 510 3.02 49.65 -42.39
N VAL A 511 2.47 49.80 -41.18
CA VAL A 511 2.34 48.71 -40.21
C VAL A 511 1.36 47.67 -40.79
N GLN A 512 1.88 46.61 -41.42
CA GLN A 512 1.05 45.49 -41.84
C GLN A 512 0.60 44.72 -40.61
N ALA A 513 -0.62 45.02 -40.14
CA ALA A 513 -1.33 44.21 -39.17
C ALA A 513 -1.31 42.74 -39.62
N ALA A 514 -0.74 41.86 -38.81
CA ALA A 514 -0.63 40.45 -39.13
C ALA A 514 -2.03 39.87 -39.40
N LYS A 515 -2.25 39.33 -40.61
CA LYS A 515 -3.53 38.72 -40.99
C LYS A 515 -3.95 37.73 -39.90
N PRO A 516 -5.19 37.81 -39.37
CA PRO A 516 -5.60 36.98 -38.25
C PRO A 516 -5.42 35.51 -38.61
N ARG A 517 -4.63 34.80 -37.81
CA ARG A 517 -4.49 33.34 -37.91
C ARG A 517 -5.89 32.76 -37.84
N ARG A 518 -6.28 31.94 -38.83
CA ARG A 518 -7.60 31.26 -38.85
C ARG A 518 -7.88 30.70 -37.44
N PRO A 519 -9.03 31.01 -36.83
CA PRO A 519 -9.29 30.59 -35.46
C PRO A 519 -9.21 29.05 -35.37
N PRO A 520 -8.71 28.50 -34.25
CA PRO A 520 -8.79 27.07 -34.00
C PRO A 520 -10.27 26.63 -34.08
N ARG A 521 -10.52 25.41 -34.59
CA ARG A 521 -11.86 24.89 -34.90
C ARG A 521 -12.87 25.19 -33.79
N LEU A 522 -14.02 25.76 -34.16
CA LEU A 522 -15.07 26.23 -33.23
C LEU A 522 -15.58 25.18 -32.21
N LEU A 523 -15.40 23.88 -32.47
CA LEU A 523 -15.99 22.78 -31.68
C LEU A 523 -15.48 22.63 -30.23
N ASN A 524 -14.36 23.25 -29.85
CA ASN A 524 -13.74 23.00 -28.52
C ASN A 524 -13.87 24.18 -27.54
N ARG A 525 -14.58 25.26 -27.89
CA ARG A 525 -14.71 26.43 -27.00
C ARG A 525 -15.99 26.31 -26.17
N VAL A 526 -15.83 26.14 -24.86
CA VAL A 526 -16.95 26.15 -23.91
C VAL A 526 -17.75 27.46 -24.06
N PRO A 527 -19.08 27.41 -24.26
CA PRO A 527 -19.93 28.60 -24.36
C PRO A 527 -19.84 29.49 -23.12
N LYS A 528 -19.94 30.81 -23.33
CA LYS A 528 -20.00 31.80 -22.23
C LYS A 528 -21.13 31.51 -21.26
N GLU A 529 -22.28 31.05 -21.75
CA GLU A 529 -23.44 30.65 -20.93
C GLU A 529 -23.12 29.58 -19.85
N ILE A 530 -22.07 28.77 -20.07
CA ILE A 530 -21.59 27.81 -19.08
C ILE A 530 -20.46 28.43 -18.24
N LEU A 531 -19.48 29.10 -18.89
CA LEU A 531 -18.34 29.70 -18.19
C LEU A 531 -18.72 30.84 -17.23
N ASP A 532 -19.77 31.60 -17.54
CA ASP A 532 -20.20 32.80 -16.82
C ASP A 532 -21.39 32.55 -15.88
N ASN A 533 -21.89 31.31 -15.79
CA ASN A 533 -22.99 30.94 -14.92
C ASN A 533 -22.60 31.08 -13.42
N PRO A 534 -23.27 31.94 -12.64
CA PRO A 534 -22.88 32.20 -11.24
C PRO A 534 -23.10 30.98 -10.34
N ASN A 535 -24.24 30.30 -10.47
CA ASN A 535 -24.58 29.12 -9.66
C ASN A 535 -23.58 27.97 -9.92
N LEU A 536 -23.11 27.82 -11.16
CA LEU A 536 -22.09 26.83 -11.49
C LEU A 536 -20.73 27.20 -10.88
N LYS A 537 -20.36 28.48 -10.84
CA LYS A 537 -19.13 28.93 -10.17
C LYS A 537 -19.18 28.68 -8.66
N GLU A 538 -20.33 28.94 -8.03
CA GLU A 538 -20.58 28.65 -6.62
C GLU A 538 -20.50 27.15 -6.32
N ALA A 539 -21.14 26.30 -7.13
CA ALA A 539 -21.07 24.85 -6.98
C ALA A 539 -19.64 24.29 -7.21
N ILE A 540 -18.88 24.85 -8.17
CA ILE A 540 -17.47 24.51 -8.40
C ILE A 540 -16.58 24.95 -7.22
N ALA A 541 -16.94 26.01 -6.48
CA ALA A 541 -16.15 26.49 -5.33
C ALA A 541 -16.14 25.51 -4.13
N LEU A 542 -16.99 24.47 -4.15
CA LEU A 542 -16.93 23.33 -3.23
C LEU A 542 -15.74 22.38 -3.52
N LEU A 543 -15.17 22.44 -4.73
CA LEU A 543 -13.98 21.70 -5.12
C LEU A 543 -12.71 22.51 -4.74
N PRO A 544 -11.58 21.86 -4.42
CA PRO A 544 -10.38 22.56 -3.98
C PRO A 544 -9.86 23.53 -5.05
N ALA A 545 -9.76 24.81 -4.71
CA ALA A 545 -9.52 25.91 -5.65
C ALA A 545 -8.18 25.82 -6.41
N ASN A 546 -7.22 25.04 -5.93
CA ASN A 546 -5.95 24.79 -6.61
C ASN A 546 -5.99 23.61 -7.61
N TYR A 547 -7.13 22.94 -7.81
CA TYR A 547 -7.32 21.84 -8.78
C TYR A 547 -8.31 22.23 -9.89
N SER A 548 -7.90 22.09 -11.15
CA SER A 548 -8.75 22.40 -12.31
C SER A 548 -9.46 21.15 -12.86
N PHE A 549 -10.62 20.81 -12.30
CA PHE A 549 -11.46 19.70 -12.77
C PHE A 549 -12.18 19.94 -14.11
N GLU A 550 -11.94 21.09 -14.77
CA GLU A 550 -12.54 21.50 -16.06
C GLU A 550 -14.08 21.27 -16.16
N ILE A 551 -14.83 21.37 -15.06
CA ILE A 551 -16.27 21.06 -15.01
C ILE A 551 -17.11 21.74 -16.13
N PRO A 552 -16.88 23.02 -16.50
CA PRO A 552 -17.57 23.64 -17.64
C PRO A 552 -17.37 22.92 -18.99
N LYS A 553 -16.19 22.34 -19.22
CA LYS A 553 -15.87 21.53 -20.42
C LYS A 553 -16.57 20.18 -20.36
N THR A 554 -16.66 19.55 -19.19
CA THR A 554 -17.41 18.30 -19.00
C THR A 554 -18.90 18.51 -19.25
N ILE A 555 -19.51 19.56 -18.67
CA ILE A 555 -20.91 19.96 -18.94
C ILE A 555 -21.13 20.23 -20.44
N HIS A 556 -20.25 21.00 -21.07
CA HIS A 556 -20.34 21.26 -22.51
C HIS A 556 -20.25 19.97 -23.34
N ARG A 557 -19.38 19.03 -22.97
CA ARG A 557 -19.22 17.74 -23.65
C ARG A 557 -20.45 16.85 -23.50
N ILE A 558 -21.03 16.76 -22.30
CA ILE A 558 -22.27 16.02 -22.06
C ILE A 558 -23.38 16.58 -22.94
N ARG A 559 -23.63 17.89 -22.87
CA ARG A 559 -24.69 18.57 -23.63
C ARG A 559 -24.50 18.43 -25.15
N THR A 560 -23.30 18.61 -25.68
CA THR A 560 -23.03 18.50 -27.13
C THR A 560 -22.98 17.06 -27.64
N SER A 561 -22.69 16.08 -26.80
CA SER A 561 -22.67 14.67 -27.22
C SER A 561 -24.01 13.96 -27.07
N GLY A 562 -25.01 14.62 -26.48
CA GLY A 562 -26.33 14.06 -26.17
C GLY A 562 -26.29 12.95 -25.11
N ALA A 563 -25.22 12.88 -24.31
CA ALA A 563 -25.03 11.80 -23.35
C ALA A 563 -26.11 11.81 -22.25
N LYS A 564 -26.64 10.63 -21.95
CA LYS A 564 -27.63 10.37 -20.90
C LYS A 564 -27.06 9.62 -19.73
N LYS A 565 -26.11 8.69 -19.94
CA LYS A 565 -25.39 8.01 -18.87
C LYS A 565 -23.89 8.27 -18.97
N VAL A 566 -23.29 8.80 -17.90
CA VAL A 566 -21.92 9.33 -17.90
C VAL A 566 -21.07 8.58 -16.87
N ALA A 567 -20.10 7.80 -17.33
CA ALA A 567 -19.11 7.16 -16.47
C ALA A 567 -18.06 8.19 -16.01
N LEU A 568 -17.76 8.21 -14.72
CA LEU A 568 -16.72 9.02 -14.10
C LEU A 568 -15.62 8.09 -13.59
N GLN A 569 -14.45 8.12 -14.23
CA GLN A 569 -13.28 7.34 -13.83
C GLN A 569 -12.21 8.29 -13.30
N MET A 570 -11.74 8.05 -12.08
CA MET A 570 -10.76 8.88 -11.38
C MET A 570 -9.70 7.99 -10.74
N PRO A 571 -8.43 8.45 -10.60
CA PRO A 571 -7.53 7.79 -9.66
C PRO A 571 -8.05 7.96 -8.24
N GLU A 572 -7.66 7.06 -7.37
CA GLU A 572 -8.08 7.00 -5.97
C GLU A 572 -7.96 8.34 -5.22
N GLY A 573 -6.86 9.07 -5.43
CA GLY A 573 -6.61 10.38 -4.81
C GLY A 573 -7.56 11.50 -5.25
N LEU A 574 -8.48 11.25 -6.19
CA LEU A 574 -9.57 12.17 -6.57
C LEU A 574 -10.98 11.58 -6.35
N LEU A 575 -11.12 10.31 -5.94
CA LEU A 575 -12.43 9.68 -5.72
C LEU A 575 -13.24 10.39 -4.62
N LEU A 576 -12.60 11.04 -3.66
CA LEU A 576 -13.26 11.89 -2.65
C LEU A 576 -14.07 13.05 -3.24
N PHE A 577 -13.81 13.46 -4.49
CA PHE A 577 -14.56 14.50 -5.20
C PHE A 577 -15.61 13.92 -6.15
N ALA A 578 -15.70 12.60 -6.31
CA ALA A 578 -16.52 11.98 -7.35
C ALA A 578 -18.03 12.20 -7.14
N THR A 579 -18.50 12.18 -5.89
CA THR A 579 -19.91 12.49 -5.53
C THR A 579 -20.23 13.96 -5.78
N THR A 580 -19.42 14.89 -5.26
CA THR A 580 -19.59 16.33 -5.51
C THR A 580 -19.59 16.66 -7.01
N ILE A 581 -18.68 16.05 -7.79
CA ILE A 581 -18.62 16.21 -9.24
C ILE A 581 -19.88 15.60 -9.90
N SER A 582 -20.33 14.44 -9.45
CA SER A 582 -21.58 13.82 -9.91
C SER A 582 -22.79 14.72 -9.68
N ASP A 583 -22.92 15.31 -8.49
CA ASP A 583 -24.03 16.20 -8.11
C ASP A 583 -24.01 17.48 -8.95
N ILE A 584 -22.83 18.10 -9.16
CA ILE A 584 -22.69 19.25 -10.06
C ILE A 584 -23.06 18.86 -11.49
N LEU A 585 -22.60 17.71 -12.00
CA LEU A 585 -22.90 17.30 -13.37
C LEU A 585 -24.39 17.01 -13.59
N THR A 586 -25.06 16.36 -12.64
CA THR A 586 -26.50 16.07 -12.70
C THR A 586 -27.35 17.34 -12.53
N GLN A 587 -26.99 18.24 -11.60
CA GLN A 587 -27.65 19.53 -11.40
C GLN A 587 -27.59 20.41 -12.66
N PHE A 588 -26.41 20.50 -13.30
CA PHE A 588 -26.20 21.37 -14.46
C PHE A 588 -26.39 20.68 -15.82
N CYS A 589 -26.67 19.37 -15.86
CA CYS A 589 -27.14 18.63 -17.04
C CYS A 589 -28.40 17.81 -16.66
N PRO A 590 -29.57 18.45 -16.52
CA PRO A 590 -30.77 17.75 -16.06
C PRO A 590 -31.16 16.58 -16.97
N GLY A 591 -31.51 15.45 -16.35
CA GLY A 591 -31.87 14.22 -17.05
C GLY A 591 -30.67 13.46 -17.62
N ILE A 592 -29.53 13.50 -16.92
CA ILE A 592 -28.46 12.50 -17.02
C ILE A 592 -28.40 11.64 -15.76
N GLU A 593 -27.84 10.44 -15.90
CA GLU A 593 -27.35 9.57 -14.83
C GLU A 593 -25.81 9.62 -14.84
N THR A 594 -25.19 9.65 -13.66
CA THR A 594 -23.74 9.54 -13.46
C THR A 594 -23.41 8.19 -12.82
N LEU A 595 -22.39 7.52 -13.35
CA LEU A 595 -21.87 6.25 -12.83
C LEU A 595 -20.43 6.45 -12.39
N ILE A 596 -20.17 6.39 -11.08
CA ILE A 596 -18.81 6.49 -10.53
C ILE A 596 -18.16 5.12 -10.66
N MET A 597 -17.03 5.03 -11.35
CA MET A 597 -16.26 3.79 -11.49
C MET A 597 -15.36 3.62 -10.25
N GLY A 598 -15.68 2.62 -9.42
CA GLY A 598 -14.94 2.32 -8.18
C GLY A 598 -13.63 1.55 -8.37
N ASP A 599 -13.38 1.01 -9.56
CA ASP A 599 -12.20 0.19 -9.85
C ASP A 599 -10.89 1.00 -9.86
N VAL A 600 -9.80 0.35 -9.45
CA VAL A 600 -8.51 0.99 -9.22
C VAL A 600 -7.90 1.53 -10.53
N THR A 601 -7.87 2.85 -10.65
CA THR A 601 -7.32 3.55 -11.82
C THR A 601 -5.92 4.09 -11.53
N TYR A 602 -4.87 3.32 -11.88
CA TYR A 602 -3.47 3.70 -11.65
C TYR A 602 -2.90 4.75 -12.62
N GLY A 603 -3.54 4.97 -13.77
CA GLY A 603 -3.03 5.83 -14.83
C GLY A 603 -3.87 5.79 -16.11
N ALA A 604 -3.48 6.57 -17.12
CA ALA A 604 -4.16 6.61 -18.43
C ALA A 604 -4.21 5.25 -19.15
N CYS A 605 -3.27 4.35 -18.86
CA CYS A 605 -3.27 2.98 -19.39
C CYS A 605 -4.38 2.10 -18.77
N CYS A 606 -4.96 2.49 -17.64
CA CYS A 606 -6.10 1.84 -17.00
C CYS A 606 -7.45 2.41 -17.47
N ILE A 607 -7.51 3.17 -18.57
CA ILE A 607 -8.81 3.63 -19.08
C ILE A 607 -9.72 2.43 -19.36
N ASP A 608 -10.89 2.42 -18.71
CA ASP A 608 -11.81 1.29 -18.79
C ASP A 608 -13.06 1.65 -19.60
N ASP A 609 -12.83 1.73 -20.91
CA ASP A 609 -13.90 1.96 -21.88
C ASP A 609 -14.78 0.72 -22.13
N TYR A 610 -14.34 -0.47 -21.68
CA TYR A 610 -15.10 -1.70 -21.83
C TYR A 610 -16.21 -1.81 -20.79
N THR A 611 -15.89 -1.63 -19.49
CA THR A 611 -16.88 -1.68 -18.41
C THR A 611 -17.85 -0.51 -18.50
N ALA A 612 -17.37 0.71 -18.81
CA ALA A 612 -18.24 1.87 -19.01
C ALA A 612 -19.30 1.61 -20.10
N ARG A 613 -18.90 0.98 -21.21
CA ARG A 613 -19.83 0.59 -22.29
C ARG A 613 -20.75 -0.55 -21.88
N ALA A 614 -20.25 -1.57 -21.16
CA ALA A 614 -21.07 -2.69 -20.67
C ALA A 614 -22.16 -2.22 -19.69
N MET A 615 -21.88 -1.20 -18.89
CA MET A 615 -22.84 -0.54 -17.99
C MET A 615 -23.79 0.45 -18.70
N GLY A 616 -23.79 0.48 -20.04
CA GLY A 616 -24.69 1.32 -20.85
C GLY A 616 -24.36 2.81 -20.85
N CYS A 617 -23.12 3.21 -20.58
CA CYS A 617 -22.74 4.63 -20.60
C CYS A 617 -22.51 5.16 -22.02
N ASP A 618 -22.88 6.42 -22.27
CA ASP A 618 -22.67 7.13 -23.54
C ASP A 618 -21.32 7.83 -23.62
N LEU A 619 -20.79 8.23 -22.46
CA LEU A 619 -19.60 9.06 -22.28
C LEU A 619 -18.80 8.57 -21.08
N LEU A 620 -17.50 8.40 -21.25
CA LEU A 620 -16.52 8.20 -20.17
C LEU A 620 -15.74 9.49 -19.96
N VAL A 621 -15.72 10.00 -18.73
CA VAL A 621 -14.87 11.12 -18.29
C VAL A 621 -13.75 10.55 -17.43
N HIS A 622 -12.51 10.60 -17.95
CA HIS A 622 -11.32 10.08 -17.29
C HIS A 622 -10.47 11.24 -16.76
N TYR A 623 -10.32 11.29 -15.44
CA TYR A 623 -9.64 12.39 -14.74
C TYR A 623 -8.16 12.10 -14.44
N ALA A 624 -7.40 13.17 -14.21
CA ALA A 624 -6.01 13.22 -13.72
C ALA A 624 -4.89 12.69 -14.65
N HIS A 625 -5.22 12.16 -15.83
CA HIS A 625 -4.21 11.56 -16.71
C HIS A 625 -4.31 12.08 -18.15
N SER A 626 -3.16 12.09 -18.84
CA SER A 626 -3.07 12.45 -20.25
C SER A 626 -3.71 11.41 -21.15
N CYS A 627 -3.96 11.76 -22.42
CA CYS A 627 -4.50 10.85 -23.43
C CYS A 627 -3.44 9.88 -24.00
N LEU A 628 -2.74 9.16 -23.12
CA LEU A 628 -1.78 8.11 -23.48
C LEU A 628 -2.39 7.07 -24.44
N ILE A 629 -3.63 6.67 -24.12
CA ILE A 629 -4.49 5.88 -24.99
C ILE A 629 -5.29 6.84 -25.88
N PRO A 630 -5.16 6.75 -27.21
CA PRO A 630 -5.91 7.61 -28.12
C PRO A 630 -7.43 7.37 -28.06
N VAL A 631 -8.23 8.44 -28.14
CA VAL A 631 -9.71 8.38 -28.06
C VAL A 631 -10.40 7.71 -29.26
N ASP A 632 -9.66 7.44 -30.33
CA ASP A 632 -10.08 6.60 -31.47
C ASP A 632 -9.91 5.10 -31.21
N VAL A 633 -9.15 4.72 -30.18
CA VAL A 633 -9.00 3.33 -29.73
C VAL A 633 -10.11 2.95 -28.72
N THR A 634 -10.63 3.92 -27.96
CA THR A 634 -11.74 3.73 -27.02
C THR A 634 -13.07 3.47 -27.77
N LYS A 635 -13.84 2.48 -27.32
CA LYS A 635 -15.12 2.06 -27.92
C LYS A 635 -16.34 2.83 -27.42
N ILE A 636 -16.13 3.76 -26.49
CA ILE A 636 -17.10 4.76 -25.99
C ILE A 636 -16.60 6.17 -26.35
N LYS A 637 -17.49 7.18 -26.33
CA LYS A 637 -17.04 8.58 -26.37
C LYS A 637 -16.23 8.84 -25.09
N THR A 638 -15.00 9.32 -25.23
CA THR A 638 -14.12 9.61 -24.08
C THR A 638 -13.83 11.11 -23.97
N LEU A 639 -13.74 11.62 -22.74
CA LEU A 639 -13.23 12.93 -22.39
C LEU A 639 -12.10 12.77 -21.35
N TYR A 640 -10.90 13.21 -21.69
CA TYR A 640 -9.81 13.35 -20.72
C TYR A 640 -9.86 14.73 -20.05
N VAL A 641 -9.76 14.74 -18.73
CA VAL A 641 -9.58 15.94 -17.88
C VAL A 641 -8.27 15.77 -17.13
N PHE A 642 -7.30 16.65 -17.38
CA PHE A 642 -5.94 16.44 -16.86
C PHE A 642 -5.80 16.77 -15.36
N VAL A 643 -6.71 17.57 -14.81
CA VAL A 643 -6.69 18.06 -13.43
C VAL A 643 -5.36 18.75 -13.11
N ASP A 644 -5.19 19.93 -13.72
CA ASP A 644 -4.04 20.80 -13.48
C ASP A 644 -4.06 21.30 -12.02
N ILE A 645 -2.89 21.29 -11.37
CA ILE A 645 -2.71 21.64 -9.96
C ILE A 645 -1.79 22.87 -9.86
N SER A 646 -2.36 23.96 -9.37
CA SER A 646 -1.63 25.19 -9.06
C SER A 646 -0.76 25.01 -7.82
N ILE A 647 0.48 25.49 -7.88
CA ILE A 647 1.46 25.43 -6.78
C ILE A 647 2.11 26.79 -6.54
N ASP A 648 2.78 26.94 -5.39
CA ASP A 648 3.58 28.12 -5.06
C ASP A 648 4.89 28.12 -5.90
N ALA A 649 4.85 28.83 -7.03
CA ALA A 649 5.96 28.96 -7.97
C ALA A 649 7.09 29.84 -7.43
N ASP A 650 6.78 30.87 -6.66
CA ASP A 650 7.78 31.78 -6.08
C ASP A 650 8.65 31.05 -5.05
N HIS A 651 8.03 30.21 -4.21
CA HIS A 651 8.76 29.35 -3.29
C HIS A 651 9.63 28.31 -4.02
N LEU A 652 9.19 27.77 -5.15
CA LEU A 652 9.99 26.88 -5.99
C LEU A 652 11.24 27.60 -6.52
N LEU A 653 11.07 28.80 -7.08
CA LEU A 653 12.17 29.62 -7.61
C LEU A 653 13.20 29.93 -6.51
N ALA A 654 12.74 30.48 -5.38
CA ALA A 654 13.60 30.79 -4.23
C ALA A 654 14.32 29.55 -3.66
N SER A 655 13.68 28.38 -3.70
CA SER A 655 14.31 27.11 -3.28
C SER A 655 15.47 26.71 -4.20
N LEU A 656 15.33 26.95 -5.51
CA LEU A 656 16.34 26.60 -6.51
C LEU A 656 17.52 27.58 -6.50
N GLU A 657 17.25 28.88 -6.47
CA GLU A 657 18.26 29.94 -6.36
C GLU A 657 19.12 29.79 -5.09
N ARG A 658 18.51 29.39 -3.98
CA ARG A 658 19.24 29.12 -2.73
C ARG A 658 20.07 27.84 -2.77
N SER A 659 19.68 26.86 -3.59
CA SER A 659 20.29 25.52 -3.59
C SER A 659 21.35 25.32 -4.69
N PHE A 660 21.32 26.13 -5.74
CA PHE A 660 22.17 25.96 -6.92
C PHE A 660 22.76 27.28 -7.41
N ALA A 661 24.01 27.23 -7.85
CA ALA A 661 24.63 28.35 -8.56
C ALA A 661 23.96 28.57 -9.93
N SER A 662 23.98 29.82 -10.40
CA SER A 662 23.53 30.19 -11.75
C SER A 662 24.40 29.57 -12.85
N GLY A 663 23.88 29.57 -14.08
CA GLY A 663 24.50 28.96 -15.26
C GLY A 663 24.21 27.46 -15.43
N LYS A 664 23.61 26.81 -14.43
CA LYS A 664 23.25 25.39 -14.45
C LYS A 664 22.13 25.07 -15.44
N THR A 665 22.26 23.95 -16.16
CA THR A 665 21.20 23.42 -17.04
C THR A 665 20.29 22.48 -16.25
N VAL A 666 19.00 22.83 -16.17
CA VAL A 666 17.99 22.10 -15.39
C VAL A 666 16.99 21.43 -16.32
N ALA A 667 16.89 20.09 -16.25
CA ALA A 667 15.82 19.35 -16.91
C ALA A 667 14.58 19.31 -16.01
N VAL A 668 13.56 20.12 -16.33
CA VAL A 668 12.32 20.22 -15.55
C VAL A 668 11.30 19.21 -16.06
N VAL A 669 10.83 18.34 -15.18
CA VAL A 669 9.87 17.28 -15.46
C VAL A 669 8.84 17.12 -14.33
N GLY A 670 7.76 16.39 -14.59
CA GLY A 670 6.74 16.08 -13.60
C GLY A 670 5.63 15.22 -14.20
N THR A 671 4.53 15.07 -13.47
CA THR A 671 3.31 14.44 -13.99
C THR A 671 2.43 15.46 -14.70
N ILE A 672 1.42 15.01 -15.45
CA ILE A 672 0.56 15.87 -16.26
C ILE A 672 -0.14 16.98 -15.45
N GLN A 673 -0.42 16.73 -14.16
CA GLN A 673 -1.07 17.70 -13.26
C GLN A 673 -0.22 18.94 -12.99
N PHE A 674 1.11 18.88 -13.14
CA PHE A 674 1.99 20.03 -12.92
C PHE A 674 2.48 20.65 -14.24
N ASN A 675 1.97 20.17 -15.38
CA ASN A 675 2.48 20.54 -16.70
C ASN A 675 2.33 22.05 -16.98
N ALA A 676 1.21 22.69 -16.60
CA ALA A 676 1.09 24.15 -16.77
C ALA A 676 2.18 24.90 -15.99
N THR A 677 2.46 24.47 -14.76
CA THR A 677 3.55 25.03 -13.94
C THR A 677 4.92 24.81 -14.57
N ILE A 678 5.22 23.59 -15.07
CA ILE A 678 6.51 23.27 -15.72
C ILE A 678 6.83 24.24 -16.87
N HIS A 679 5.83 24.57 -17.70
CA HIS A 679 6.01 25.56 -18.78
C HIS A 679 5.97 27.00 -18.26
N GLY A 680 5.20 27.29 -17.20
CA GLY A 680 5.05 28.63 -16.62
C GLY A 680 6.27 29.15 -15.86
N VAL A 681 7.03 28.29 -15.18
CA VAL A 681 8.23 28.70 -14.41
C VAL A 681 9.47 28.91 -15.27
N ARG A 682 9.40 28.58 -16.57
CA ARG A 682 10.55 28.59 -17.48
C ARG A 682 11.20 29.97 -17.56
N ASP A 683 10.43 31.00 -17.89
CA ASP A 683 10.97 32.35 -18.14
C ASP A 683 11.57 32.94 -16.85
N ALA A 684 11.01 32.62 -15.68
CA ALA A 684 11.53 33.03 -14.39
C ALA A 684 12.83 32.31 -14.02
N LEU A 685 12.94 31.01 -14.30
CA LEU A 685 14.19 30.25 -14.13
C LEU A 685 15.29 30.72 -15.09
N GLU A 686 14.94 31.05 -16.34
CA GLU A 686 15.88 31.64 -17.30
C GLU A 686 16.35 33.04 -16.84
N ALA A 687 15.46 33.86 -16.25
CA ALA A 687 15.81 35.14 -15.63
C ALA A 687 16.71 35.00 -14.38
N ALA A 688 16.51 33.95 -13.58
CA ALA A 688 17.39 33.57 -12.46
C ALA A 688 18.76 33.01 -12.91
N GLY A 689 18.99 32.90 -14.23
CA GLY A 689 20.25 32.47 -14.81
C GLY A 689 20.41 30.97 -14.99
N PHE A 690 19.34 30.18 -14.87
CA PHE A 690 19.34 28.76 -15.23
C PHE A 690 19.11 28.57 -16.74
N ARG A 691 19.59 27.45 -17.29
CA ARG A 691 19.23 27.01 -18.66
C ARG A 691 18.16 25.94 -18.55
N VAL A 692 16.93 26.23 -18.97
CA VAL A 692 15.79 25.32 -18.76
C VAL A 692 15.60 24.38 -19.95
N LEU A 693 15.71 23.09 -19.71
CA LEU A 693 15.29 22.04 -20.64
C LEU A 693 13.97 21.44 -20.17
N VAL A 694 12.97 21.38 -21.06
CA VAL A 694 11.71 20.66 -20.82
C VAL A 694 11.64 19.48 -21.80
N PRO A 695 12.18 18.29 -21.42
CA PRO A 695 12.38 17.17 -22.34
C PRO A 695 11.06 16.48 -22.71
N GLN A 696 11.07 15.62 -23.74
CA GLN A 696 9.86 14.94 -24.23
C GLN A 696 10.16 13.54 -24.75
N ILE A 697 9.27 12.59 -24.43
CA ILE A 697 9.19 11.28 -25.08
C ILE A 697 7.78 11.09 -25.65
N ALA A 698 7.64 11.01 -26.97
CA ALA A 698 6.33 10.86 -27.60
C ALA A 698 5.69 9.51 -27.21
N PRO A 699 4.40 9.47 -26.83
CA PRO A 699 3.36 10.49 -27.06
C PRO A 699 3.18 11.52 -25.94
N LEU A 700 3.94 11.44 -24.85
CA LEU A 700 3.77 12.32 -23.69
C LEU A 700 4.02 13.79 -24.05
N SER A 701 3.45 14.67 -23.25
CA SER A 701 3.67 16.12 -23.33
C SER A 701 5.13 16.46 -23.03
N LYS A 702 5.58 17.65 -23.45
CA LYS A 702 6.88 18.18 -23.00
C LYS A 702 6.84 18.37 -21.47
N GLY A 703 7.82 17.81 -20.77
CA GLY A 703 7.93 17.84 -19.30
C GLY A 703 7.19 16.70 -18.60
N GLU A 704 6.33 15.97 -19.30
CA GLU A 704 5.54 14.88 -18.73
C GLU A 704 6.33 13.57 -18.70
N ILE A 705 6.35 12.91 -17.54
CA ILE A 705 6.91 11.56 -17.37
C ILE A 705 5.91 10.61 -16.71
N LEU A 706 5.95 9.34 -17.11
CA LEU A 706 5.21 8.24 -16.50
C LEU A 706 6.16 7.31 -15.75
N GLY A 707 5.67 6.60 -14.74
CA GLY A 707 6.46 5.61 -13.99
C GLY A 707 7.06 4.48 -14.83
N CYS A 708 6.57 4.29 -16.06
CA CYS A 708 7.02 3.31 -17.06
C CYS A 708 7.53 3.93 -18.38
N THR A 709 7.55 5.27 -18.51
CA THR A 709 7.99 5.96 -19.74
C THR A 709 8.53 7.35 -19.42
N SER A 710 9.82 7.57 -19.63
CA SER A 710 10.56 8.81 -19.36
C SER A 710 11.50 9.13 -20.53
N PRO A 711 11.85 10.41 -20.77
CA PRO A 711 12.80 10.77 -21.82
C PRO A 711 14.22 10.38 -21.43
N ARG A 712 14.98 9.91 -22.42
CA ARG A 712 16.45 9.89 -22.34
C ARG A 712 16.98 11.29 -22.63
N LEU A 713 17.68 11.87 -21.66
CA LEU A 713 18.46 13.08 -21.82
C LEU A 713 19.71 12.76 -22.64
N ARG A 714 20.11 13.68 -23.51
CA ARG A 714 21.28 13.50 -24.38
C ARG A 714 22.46 14.20 -23.76
N ASP A 715 23.67 13.65 -23.89
CA ASP A 715 24.87 14.26 -23.32
C ASP A 715 25.15 15.66 -23.94
N GLU A 716 24.75 15.86 -25.20
CA GLU A 716 24.79 17.16 -25.90
C GLU A 716 23.85 18.23 -25.30
N ASP A 717 22.81 17.85 -24.56
CA ASP A 717 21.95 18.80 -23.85
C ASP A 717 22.63 19.42 -22.62
N GLY A 718 23.75 18.84 -22.15
CA GLY A 718 24.57 19.39 -21.07
C GLY A 718 23.82 19.61 -19.76
N VAL A 719 22.92 18.69 -19.40
CA VAL A 719 22.05 18.78 -18.22
C VAL A 719 22.86 18.55 -16.94
N ASP A 720 22.87 19.54 -16.05
CA ASP A 720 23.52 19.44 -14.74
C ASP A 720 22.67 18.70 -13.69
N LEU A 721 21.34 18.87 -13.75
CA LEU A 721 20.40 18.25 -12.81
C LEU A 721 18.99 18.06 -13.38
N ILE A 722 18.30 17.03 -12.89
CA ILE A 722 16.87 16.81 -13.10
C ILE A 722 16.10 17.44 -11.93
N LEU A 723 15.11 18.26 -12.25
CA LEU A 723 14.12 18.78 -11.30
C LEU A 723 12.77 18.14 -11.59
N TYR A 724 12.31 17.28 -10.68
CA TYR A 724 10.96 16.71 -10.71
C TYR A 724 10.02 17.52 -9.83
N LEU A 725 8.94 18.04 -10.43
CA LEU A 725 7.84 18.70 -9.72
C LEU A 725 6.75 17.68 -9.40
N GLY A 726 6.52 17.46 -8.11
CA GLY A 726 5.45 16.60 -7.61
C GLY A 726 5.82 15.83 -6.35
N ASP A 727 4.81 15.18 -5.76
CA ASP A 727 4.98 14.29 -4.62
C ASP A 727 5.33 12.86 -5.06
N GLY A 728 5.83 12.08 -4.09
CA GLY A 728 6.25 10.69 -4.29
C GLY A 728 7.50 10.54 -5.18
N ARG A 729 7.98 9.29 -5.28
CA ARG A 729 9.18 8.94 -6.06
C ARG A 729 8.91 8.14 -7.33
N PHE A 730 7.77 7.45 -7.43
CA PHE A 730 7.46 6.52 -8.53
C PHE A 730 7.72 7.08 -9.94
N HIS A 731 7.24 8.29 -10.23
CA HIS A 731 7.46 8.94 -11.52
C HIS A 731 8.91 9.39 -11.71
N LEU A 732 9.50 10.00 -10.69
CA LEU A 732 10.88 10.45 -10.70
C LEU A 732 11.88 9.30 -10.91
N GLU A 733 11.66 8.15 -10.27
CA GLU A 733 12.50 6.96 -10.44
C GLU A 733 12.56 6.50 -11.90
N SER A 734 11.48 6.67 -12.67
CA SER A 734 11.45 6.37 -14.11
C SER A 734 12.47 7.20 -14.90
N ILE A 735 12.66 8.49 -14.58
CA ILE A 735 13.69 9.30 -15.25
C ILE A 735 15.09 9.06 -14.65
N MET A 736 15.19 8.73 -13.35
CA MET A 736 16.47 8.36 -12.71
C MET A 736 17.05 7.05 -13.24
N ILE A 737 16.23 6.01 -13.43
CA ILE A 737 16.63 4.72 -14.02
C ILE A 737 17.17 4.94 -15.44
N HIS A 738 16.48 5.80 -16.21
CA HIS A 738 16.80 6.06 -17.61
C HIS A 738 17.95 7.05 -17.83
N ASN A 739 18.36 7.78 -16.77
CA ASN A 739 19.41 8.80 -16.79
C ASN A 739 20.29 8.73 -15.52
N PRO A 740 20.98 7.60 -15.26
CA PRO A 740 21.64 7.33 -13.98
C PRO A 740 22.78 8.28 -13.62
N SER A 741 23.37 8.95 -14.62
CA SER A 741 24.47 9.89 -14.46
C SER A 741 24.05 11.29 -14.00
N VAL A 742 22.77 11.65 -14.11
CA VAL A 742 22.29 13.02 -13.85
C VAL A 742 21.70 13.12 -12.44
N PRO A 743 22.21 14.00 -11.56
CA PRO A 743 21.65 14.22 -10.23
C PRO A 743 20.17 14.62 -10.27
N ALA A 744 19.34 13.91 -9.52
CA ALA A 744 17.90 14.18 -9.45
C ALA A 744 17.49 14.86 -8.15
N TYR A 745 16.57 15.82 -8.28
CA TYR A 745 15.98 16.56 -7.18
C TYR A 745 14.46 16.56 -7.32
N ARG A 746 13.78 16.35 -6.20
CA ARG A 746 12.33 16.41 -6.09
C ARG A 746 11.92 17.69 -5.38
N TYR A 747 11.06 18.48 -6.00
CA TYR A 747 10.31 19.51 -5.30
C TYR A 747 8.90 19.01 -5.03
N ASP A 748 8.61 18.79 -3.75
CA ASP A 748 7.27 18.49 -3.26
C ASP A 748 6.52 19.81 -3.02
N PRO A 749 5.50 20.14 -3.83
CA PRO A 749 4.78 21.41 -3.73
C PRO A 749 3.88 21.50 -2.49
N TYR A 750 3.53 20.36 -1.87
CA TYR A 750 2.66 20.33 -0.69
C TYR A 750 3.48 20.54 0.58
N SER A 751 4.60 19.82 0.73
CA SER A 751 5.49 19.99 1.89
C SER A 751 6.50 21.11 1.73
N ARG A 752 6.57 21.75 0.54
CA ARG A 752 7.49 22.84 0.18
C ARG A 752 8.96 22.45 0.36
N LYS A 753 9.31 21.18 0.09
CA LYS A 753 10.66 20.63 0.28
C LYS A 753 11.31 20.31 -1.06
N LEU A 754 12.54 20.80 -1.24
CA LEU A 754 13.46 20.36 -2.28
C LEU A 754 14.40 19.31 -1.70
N THR A 755 14.30 18.05 -2.16
CA THR A 755 15.16 16.95 -1.72
C THR A 755 16.03 16.44 -2.86
N ARG A 756 17.29 16.09 -2.58
CA ARG A 756 18.11 15.30 -3.50
C ARG A 756 17.70 13.85 -3.38
N GLU A 757 17.39 13.21 -4.50
CA GLU A 757 16.92 11.82 -4.52
C GLU A 757 17.99 10.92 -5.16
N ALA A 758 18.14 9.71 -4.63
CA ALA A 758 19.06 8.68 -5.12
C ALA A 758 18.32 7.36 -5.36
N TYR A 759 18.86 6.55 -6.29
CA TYR A 759 18.31 5.25 -6.68
C TYR A 759 19.42 4.21 -6.68
N ALA A 760 19.13 2.99 -6.25
CA ALA A 760 20.09 1.90 -6.17
C ALA A 760 20.20 1.18 -7.53
N HIS A 761 20.80 1.84 -8.52
CA HIS A 761 20.88 1.31 -9.89
C HIS A 761 21.57 -0.06 -9.96
N ASP A 762 22.67 -0.26 -9.23
CA ASP A 762 23.40 -1.54 -9.21
C ASP A 762 22.56 -2.68 -8.64
N GLU A 763 21.81 -2.43 -7.56
CA GLU A 763 20.91 -3.40 -6.96
C GLU A 763 19.77 -3.76 -7.91
N MET A 764 19.07 -2.77 -8.44
CA MET A 764 17.98 -2.97 -9.40
C MET A 764 18.49 -3.76 -10.62
N GLN A 765 19.57 -3.32 -11.25
CA GLN A 765 20.13 -4.02 -12.41
C GLN A 765 20.63 -5.43 -12.06
N SER A 766 21.18 -5.66 -10.85
CA SER A 766 21.59 -7.00 -10.39
C SER A 766 20.39 -7.94 -10.26
N LEU A 767 19.29 -7.48 -9.67
CA LEU A 767 18.03 -8.22 -9.57
C LEU A 767 17.47 -8.54 -10.97
N ARG A 768 17.46 -7.57 -11.89
CA ARG A 768 16.97 -7.78 -13.26
C ARG A 768 17.87 -8.73 -14.08
N ARG A 769 19.20 -8.58 -14.02
CA ARG A 769 20.14 -9.55 -14.63
C ARG A 769 19.95 -10.96 -14.07
N THR A 770 19.67 -11.09 -12.78
CA THR A 770 19.40 -12.40 -12.13
C THR A 770 18.11 -13.03 -12.66
N ALA A 771 17.03 -12.24 -12.79
CA ALA A 771 15.77 -12.71 -13.37
C ALA A 771 15.94 -13.18 -14.83
N ILE A 772 16.66 -12.42 -15.67
CA ILE A 772 16.98 -12.77 -17.06
C ILE A 772 17.81 -14.06 -17.14
N ARG A 773 18.80 -14.23 -16.27
CA ARG A 773 19.61 -15.46 -16.20
C ARG A 773 18.79 -16.67 -15.81
N GLY A 774 17.87 -16.54 -14.85
CA GLY A 774 16.91 -17.60 -14.50
C GLY A 774 16.03 -17.98 -15.68
N ALA A 775 15.44 -16.99 -16.35
CA ALA A 775 14.58 -17.18 -17.52
C ALA A 775 15.27 -17.91 -18.67
N ARG A 776 16.56 -17.65 -18.93
CA ARG A 776 17.36 -18.38 -19.94
C ARG A 776 17.47 -19.88 -19.70
N THR A 777 17.22 -20.35 -18.47
CA THR A 777 17.21 -21.78 -18.12
C THR A 777 15.81 -22.38 -18.01
N ALA A 778 14.76 -21.55 -18.09
CA ALA A 778 13.37 -21.96 -17.89
C ALA A 778 12.84 -22.77 -19.08
N ARG A 779 12.34 -23.96 -18.79
CA ARG A 779 11.81 -24.95 -19.75
C ARG A 779 10.36 -24.70 -20.12
N ARG A 780 9.61 -23.96 -19.30
CA ARG A 780 8.20 -23.64 -19.52
C ARG A 780 7.92 -22.22 -19.05
N TRP A 781 7.32 -21.44 -19.93
CA TRP A 781 7.09 -20.00 -19.74
C TRP A 781 5.61 -19.70 -19.53
N GLY A 782 5.31 -18.61 -18.84
CA GLY A 782 3.96 -18.09 -18.71
C GLY A 782 3.89 -16.66 -19.22
N LEU A 783 2.93 -16.39 -20.10
CA LEU A 783 2.73 -15.07 -20.72
C LEU A 783 1.44 -14.46 -20.15
N ILE A 784 1.57 -13.30 -19.53
CA ILE A 784 0.45 -12.59 -18.91
C ILE A 784 0.09 -11.38 -19.77
N LEU A 785 -1.15 -11.34 -20.25
CA LEU A 785 -1.75 -10.15 -20.85
C LEU A 785 -2.49 -9.36 -19.77
N GLY A 786 -2.06 -8.12 -19.54
CA GLY A 786 -2.74 -7.22 -18.61
C GLY A 786 -4.11 -6.80 -19.15
N SER A 787 -5.19 -7.26 -18.52
CA SER A 787 -6.57 -6.92 -18.92
C SER A 787 -7.14 -5.69 -18.21
N LEU A 788 -6.40 -5.08 -17.27
CA LEU A 788 -6.81 -3.82 -16.64
C LEU A 788 -6.74 -2.66 -17.64
N GLY A 789 -7.92 -2.21 -18.09
CA GLY A 789 -8.09 -1.19 -19.11
C GLY A 789 -7.39 -1.55 -20.43
N ARG A 790 -6.26 -0.88 -20.70
CA ARG A 790 -5.51 -0.95 -21.95
C ARG A 790 -3.99 -1.19 -21.73
N GLN A 791 -3.60 -1.76 -20.59
CA GLN A 791 -2.18 -2.04 -20.28
C GLN A 791 -1.58 -3.14 -21.17
N GLY A 792 -2.36 -4.16 -21.52
CA GLY A 792 -1.93 -5.27 -22.35
C GLY A 792 -1.86 -4.90 -23.83
N ASN A 793 -0.78 -5.33 -24.49
CA ASN A 793 -0.61 -5.22 -25.94
C ASN A 793 -0.56 -6.62 -26.57
N PRO A 794 -1.65 -7.09 -27.24
CA PRO A 794 -1.69 -8.40 -27.86
C PRO A 794 -0.60 -8.64 -28.92
N HIS A 795 -0.13 -7.61 -29.62
CA HIS A 795 0.93 -7.75 -30.62
C HIS A 795 2.31 -7.96 -29.98
N THR A 796 2.56 -7.39 -28.80
CA THR A 796 3.76 -7.67 -28.00
C THR A 796 3.73 -9.09 -27.43
N MET A 797 2.55 -9.57 -27.02
CA MET A 797 2.38 -10.95 -26.60
C MET A 797 2.63 -11.92 -27.76
N ALA A 798 1.95 -11.72 -28.90
CA ALA A 798 2.14 -12.52 -30.12
C ALA A 798 3.59 -12.53 -30.64
N LEU A 799 4.32 -11.42 -30.48
CA LEU A 799 5.75 -11.36 -30.76
C LEU A 799 6.53 -12.36 -29.88
N ILE A 800 6.27 -12.39 -28.57
CA ILE A 800 6.96 -13.28 -27.63
C ILE A 800 6.54 -14.74 -27.82
N GLU A 801 5.24 -15.00 -28.01
CA GLU A 801 4.69 -16.32 -28.35
C GLU A 801 5.41 -16.93 -29.55
N ARG A 802 5.54 -16.17 -30.66
CA ARG A 802 6.26 -16.60 -31.86
C ARG A 802 7.71 -16.95 -31.54
N ARG A 803 8.40 -16.15 -30.73
CA ARG A 803 9.81 -16.37 -30.36
C ARG A 803 10.04 -17.54 -29.41
N LEU A 804 9.04 -17.93 -28.62
CA LEU A 804 9.05 -19.15 -27.82
C LEU A 804 8.75 -20.38 -28.69
N ALA A 805 7.77 -20.29 -29.58
CA ALA A 805 7.41 -21.33 -30.54
C ALA A 805 8.56 -21.67 -31.50
N GLU A 806 9.24 -20.67 -32.07
CA GLU A 806 10.44 -20.82 -32.91
C GLU A 806 11.58 -21.56 -32.20
N ARG A 807 11.63 -21.51 -30.86
CA ARG A 807 12.63 -22.20 -30.02
C ARG A 807 12.12 -23.53 -29.45
N GLY A 808 10.88 -23.93 -29.74
CA GLY A 808 10.24 -25.12 -29.17
C GLY A 808 10.00 -25.05 -27.65
N ILE A 809 9.97 -23.84 -27.08
CA ILE A 809 9.75 -23.64 -25.63
C ILE A 809 8.24 -23.61 -25.36
N PRO A 810 7.67 -24.55 -24.58
CA PRO A 810 6.26 -24.55 -24.26
C PRO A 810 5.90 -23.37 -23.36
N PHE A 811 4.73 -22.77 -23.60
CA PHE A 811 4.22 -21.68 -22.80
C PHE A 811 2.72 -21.81 -22.49
N VAL A 812 2.26 -21.04 -21.49
CA VAL A 812 0.84 -20.88 -21.14
C VAL A 812 0.47 -19.40 -21.17
N ASN A 813 -0.74 -19.10 -21.65
CA ASN A 813 -1.27 -17.74 -21.74
C ASN A 813 -2.26 -17.49 -20.60
N LEU A 814 -2.14 -16.35 -19.92
CA LEU A 814 -3.07 -15.88 -18.90
C LEU A 814 -3.53 -14.45 -19.21
N LEU A 815 -4.82 -14.19 -19.00
CA LEU A 815 -5.34 -12.83 -18.93
C LEU A 815 -5.55 -12.48 -17.45
N LEU A 816 -4.96 -11.38 -16.98
CA LEU A 816 -5.08 -10.93 -15.59
C LEU A 816 -5.26 -9.42 -15.54
N SER A 817 -6.26 -8.95 -14.78
CA SER A 817 -6.41 -7.53 -14.45
C SER A 817 -5.27 -7.10 -13.52
N GLU A 818 -5.04 -7.90 -12.47
CA GLU A 818 -4.02 -7.67 -11.46
C GLU A 818 -3.13 -8.90 -11.28
N ILE A 819 -1.82 -8.65 -11.13
CA ILE A 819 -0.77 -9.66 -11.11
C ILE A 819 -0.21 -9.76 -9.68
N PHE A 820 -0.54 -10.86 -9.00
CA PHE A 820 -0.15 -11.11 -7.61
C PHE A 820 0.76 -12.34 -7.48
N PRO A 821 1.79 -12.32 -6.60
CA PRO A 821 2.67 -13.46 -6.38
C PRO A 821 1.94 -14.76 -6.07
N GLY A 822 0.93 -14.72 -5.19
CA GLY A 822 0.15 -15.91 -4.81
C GLY A 822 -0.58 -16.57 -5.98
N LYS A 823 -1.19 -15.78 -6.88
CA LYS A 823 -1.91 -16.31 -8.06
C LYS A 823 -0.96 -16.99 -9.05
N LEU A 824 0.24 -16.44 -9.26
CA LEU A 824 1.26 -17.06 -10.12
C LEU A 824 1.94 -18.27 -9.46
N ALA A 825 2.04 -18.30 -8.13
CA ALA A 825 2.61 -19.42 -7.37
C ALA A 825 1.82 -20.74 -7.50
N MET A 826 0.52 -20.66 -7.83
CA MET A 826 -0.34 -21.82 -8.03
C MET A 826 0.04 -22.66 -9.27
N MET A 827 0.73 -22.06 -10.24
CA MET A 827 1.18 -22.70 -11.48
C MET A 827 2.67 -23.05 -11.39
N SER A 828 2.97 -24.05 -10.56
CA SER A 828 4.33 -24.44 -10.16
C SER A 828 5.19 -25.04 -11.29
N ASP A 829 4.53 -25.51 -12.35
CA ASP A 829 5.10 -25.99 -13.62
C ASP A 829 5.65 -24.86 -14.50
N VAL A 830 5.22 -23.62 -14.28
CA VAL A 830 5.78 -22.45 -14.95
C VAL A 830 7.06 -22.01 -14.25
N GLU A 831 8.15 -21.96 -15.00
CA GLU A 831 9.49 -21.66 -14.48
C GLU A 831 9.88 -20.18 -14.66
N CYS A 832 9.23 -19.45 -15.58
CA CYS A 832 9.42 -18.02 -15.81
C CYS A 832 8.11 -17.35 -16.27
N TRP A 833 7.85 -16.15 -15.79
CA TRP A 833 6.71 -15.31 -16.20
C TRP A 833 7.16 -14.09 -16.99
N VAL A 834 6.39 -13.72 -18.01
CA VAL A 834 6.53 -12.44 -18.74
C VAL A 834 5.23 -11.68 -18.64
N GLN A 835 5.30 -10.43 -18.20
CA GLN A 835 4.12 -9.57 -18.06
C GLN A 835 4.03 -8.53 -19.17
N VAL A 836 3.11 -8.75 -20.10
CA VAL A 836 2.68 -7.74 -21.08
C VAL A 836 1.60 -6.88 -20.43
N ALA A 837 2.04 -6.06 -19.46
CA ALA A 837 1.21 -5.21 -18.60
C ALA A 837 2.06 -4.01 -18.10
N CYS A 838 1.78 -3.46 -16.90
CA CYS A 838 2.61 -2.44 -16.27
C CYS A 838 4.06 -2.91 -16.00
N PRO A 839 5.10 -2.35 -16.66
CA PRO A 839 6.49 -2.81 -16.51
C PRO A 839 7.07 -2.68 -15.09
N ARG A 840 6.53 -1.75 -14.29
CA ARG A 840 7.00 -1.48 -12.93
C ARG A 840 6.73 -2.62 -11.95
N LEU A 841 5.77 -3.50 -12.23
CA LEU A 841 5.53 -4.71 -11.42
C LEU A 841 6.78 -5.62 -11.37
N SER A 842 7.41 -5.92 -12.50
CA SER A 842 8.68 -6.67 -12.52
C SER A 842 9.88 -5.86 -12.02
N ILE A 843 9.94 -4.55 -12.28
CA ILE A 843 11.08 -3.71 -11.87
C ILE A 843 11.11 -3.50 -10.35
N ASP A 844 9.99 -3.10 -9.75
CA ASP A 844 9.89 -2.77 -8.32
C ASP A 844 9.60 -4.00 -7.46
N TRP A 845 8.81 -4.96 -7.95
CA TRP A 845 8.26 -6.07 -7.15
C TRP A 845 8.69 -7.45 -7.66
N GLY A 846 9.54 -7.54 -8.69
CA GLY A 846 9.93 -8.81 -9.29
C GLY A 846 10.58 -9.81 -8.34
N TYR A 847 11.20 -9.33 -7.25
CA TYR A 847 11.77 -10.17 -6.18
C TYR A 847 10.70 -10.86 -5.30
N ALA A 848 9.47 -10.35 -5.28
CA ALA A 848 8.37 -10.90 -4.48
C ALA A 848 7.71 -12.13 -5.14
N PHE A 849 8.05 -12.42 -6.40
CA PHE A 849 7.52 -13.56 -7.14
C PHE A 849 8.44 -14.78 -6.97
N PRO A 850 7.90 -16.00 -6.76
CA PRO A 850 8.70 -17.21 -6.52
C PRO A 850 9.43 -17.72 -7.79
N ARG A 851 9.11 -17.14 -8.95
CA ARG A 851 9.71 -17.40 -10.26
C ARG A 851 10.05 -16.05 -10.90
N PRO A 852 11.08 -15.96 -11.77
CA PRO A 852 11.40 -14.73 -12.49
C PRO A 852 10.17 -14.15 -13.19
N LEU A 853 9.83 -12.90 -12.86
CA LEU A 853 8.83 -12.10 -13.56
C LEU A 853 9.56 -11.04 -14.39
N LEU A 854 9.38 -11.07 -15.71
CA LEU A 854 10.09 -10.22 -16.67
C LEU A 854 9.18 -9.16 -17.32
N THR A 855 9.76 -8.00 -17.65
CA THR A 855 9.16 -7.10 -18.66
C THR A 855 9.23 -7.73 -20.06
N PRO A 856 8.44 -7.25 -21.03
CA PRO A 856 8.55 -7.70 -22.42
C PRO A 856 9.92 -7.42 -23.05
N TYR A 857 10.61 -6.36 -22.61
CA TYR A 857 11.99 -6.06 -23.04
C TYR A 857 12.95 -7.14 -22.55
N GLU A 858 12.91 -7.47 -21.25
CA GLU A 858 13.78 -8.46 -20.63
C GLU A 858 13.53 -9.87 -21.17
N ALA A 859 12.28 -10.21 -21.51
CA ALA A 859 11.96 -11.46 -22.18
C ALA A 859 12.66 -11.56 -23.54
N LEU A 860 12.65 -10.48 -24.34
CA LEU A 860 13.37 -10.43 -25.61
C LEU A 860 14.90 -10.47 -25.41
N VAL A 861 15.45 -9.88 -24.35
CA VAL A 861 16.88 -10.00 -23.98
C VAL A 861 17.24 -11.42 -23.49
N ALA A 862 16.35 -12.08 -22.76
CA ALA A 862 16.52 -13.47 -22.33
C ALA A 862 16.55 -14.41 -23.54
N LEU A 863 15.63 -14.21 -24.50
CA LEU A 863 15.56 -14.98 -25.75
C LEU A 863 16.71 -14.65 -26.73
N GLY A 864 17.33 -13.47 -26.63
CA GLY A 864 18.40 -13.01 -27.53
C GLY A 864 17.92 -12.22 -28.75
N GLU A 865 16.69 -11.69 -28.70
CA GLU A 865 16.02 -10.89 -29.74
C GLU A 865 16.30 -9.39 -29.60
N ARG A 866 16.67 -8.94 -28.41
CA ARG A 866 17.13 -7.57 -28.11
C ARG A 866 18.48 -7.63 -27.39
N GLN A 867 19.25 -6.55 -27.51
CA GLN A 867 20.51 -6.42 -26.79
C GLN A 867 20.25 -6.12 -25.31
N ASP A 868 21.16 -6.61 -24.47
CA ASP A 868 21.22 -6.28 -23.04
C ASP A 868 21.69 -4.83 -22.87
N TRP A 869 21.21 -4.12 -21.84
CA TRP A 869 21.51 -2.71 -21.63
C TRP A 869 23.00 -2.43 -21.39
N ASP A 870 23.76 -3.43 -20.95
CA ASP A 870 25.23 -3.39 -20.85
C ASP A 870 25.92 -3.06 -22.20
N LYS A 871 25.26 -3.35 -23.34
CA LYS A 871 25.75 -2.98 -24.68
C LYS A 871 25.18 -1.64 -25.20
N GLU A 872 24.14 -1.13 -24.55
CA GLU A 872 23.48 0.15 -24.86
C GLU A 872 23.87 1.24 -23.84
N GLY A 873 25.16 1.27 -23.48
CA GLY A 873 25.72 2.28 -22.57
C GLY A 873 25.44 2.04 -21.08
N GLY A 874 25.01 0.83 -20.68
CA GLY A 874 24.80 0.45 -19.28
C GLY A 874 23.49 0.93 -18.66
N VAL A 875 22.54 1.41 -19.45
CA VAL A 875 21.32 2.07 -18.94
C VAL A 875 20.06 1.30 -19.29
N TYR A 876 19.30 0.92 -18.25
CA TYR A 876 18.03 0.23 -18.39
C TYR A 876 16.96 1.13 -19.06
N PRO A 877 16.27 0.68 -20.12
CA PRO A 877 15.31 1.51 -20.84
C PRO A 877 14.01 1.71 -20.07
N MET A 878 13.53 2.96 -20.00
CA MET A 878 12.21 3.32 -19.48
C MET A 878 11.40 4.00 -20.57
N ASP A 879 11.11 3.25 -21.64
CA ASP A 879 10.52 3.77 -22.88
C ASP A 879 9.26 2.99 -23.32
N TYR A 880 8.58 2.29 -22.39
CA TYR A 880 7.57 1.29 -22.74
C TYR A 880 6.44 1.80 -23.63
N TYR A 881 5.91 3.01 -23.39
CA TYR A 881 4.93 3.68 -24.26
C TYR A 881 5.54 4.68 -25.23
N GLY A 882 6.88 4.71 -25.35
CA GLY A 882 7.59 5.44 -26.39
C GLY A 882 7.18 5.00 -27.80
N LYS A 883 7.62 5.76 -28.82
CA LYS A 883 7.23 5.52 -30.22
C LYS A 883 7.50 4.09 -30.71
N GLU A 884 8.65 3.54 -30.34
CA GLU A 884 9.09 2.16 -30.66
C GLU A 884 8.98 1.20 -29.45
N GLY A 885 8.28 1.64 -28.41
CA GLY A 885 8.15 0.95 -27.12
C GLY A 885 7.17 -0.22 -27.17
N LEU A 886 7.41 -1.24 -26.34
CA LEU A 886 6.68 -2.51 -26.33
C LEU A 886 5.23 -2.41 -25.80
N GLY A 887 4.82 -1.28 -25.23
CA GLY A 887 3.40 -0.98 -24.99
C GLY A 887 2.64 -0.60 -26.26
N ARG A 888 3.34 -0.26 -27.36
CA ARG A 888 2.77 0.30 -28.60
C ARG A 888 3.09 -0.49 -29.87
N THR A 889 3.60 -1.72 -29.71
CA THR A 889 3.78 -2.69 -30.81
C THR A 889 2.50 -2.79 -31.65
N ARG A 890 2.70 -2.82 -32.97
CA ARG A 890 1.64 -2.92 -33.99
C ARG A 890 1.68 -4.31 -34.61
N PRO A 891 0.60 -4.77 -35.28
CA PRO A 891 0.70 -5.96 -36.12
C PRO A 891 1.78 -5.75 -37.19
N PRO A 892 2.38 -6.83 -37.72
CA PRO A 892 3.19 -6.76 -38.93
C PRO A 892 2.39 -6.05 -40.04
N VAL A 893 3.05 -5.15 -40.77
CA VAL A 893 2.46 -4.63 -42.01
C VAL A 893 2.68 -5.71 -43.06
N ASP A 894 1.61 -6.26 -43.62
CA ASP A 894 1.72 -7.14 -44.78
C ASP A 894 2.33 -6.36 -45.94
N GLU A 895 3.57 -6.68 -46.30
CA GLU A 895 4.23 -6.22 -47.53
C GLU A 895 3.62 -6.94 -48.75
N GLY A 896 2.32 -6.75 -48.98
CA GLY A 896 1.53 -7.59 -49.86
C GLY A 896 0.17 -7.04 -50.31
N ALA A 897 -0.01 -5.71 -50.30
CA ALA A 897 -1.20 -5.05 -50.87
C ALA A 897 -0.85 -3.67 -51.46
N GLY A 898 -0.16 -3.69 -52.61
CA GLY A 898 0.12 -2.52 -53.46
C GLY A 898 -0.75 -2.52 -54.72
#